data_AF-A0A8H5U6H4-F1
#
_entry.id   AF-A0A8H5U6H4-F1
#
_cell.length_a   1.000
_cell.length_b   1.000
_cell.length_c   1.000
_cell.angle_alpha   90.00
_cell.angle_beta   90.00
_cell.angle_gamma   90.00
#
_symmetry.space_group_name_H-M   'P 1'
#
loop_
_entity.id
_entity.type
_entity.pdbx_description
1 polymer ?
#
loop_
_entity_poly.entity_id
_entity_poly.type
_entity_poly.pdbx_seq_one_letter_code
_entity_poly.pdbx_strand_id
1 'polypeptide(L)'
;MSSSPFLSLPPELRQMIYKYYYTASDGYFLQPISRKLAAANGNPIDLALMYTCRRIAYETRDLPLSFNNITVSTVYDPEFRPWAGRFDYLLFAQFRKQLSLVLILGNWFLTEEMWVRIEQTFPWFVPQLRDALHQHRHHSRRSELRGYKSWGFSDSFNHSAEAFCRRSYGLSALCEALEFTLRILAQKETEKFDRIIEYELLGWEHSGSGRLLNFLDQCFKPWDIPHADVLAEMGRRFDDDRLWPTLQDWAPNERYTKEYHAKFRISAASAAIYWLKKLPAKKRVCIRGLAIIEDYPSVGRQECHAAGLVPFCRENPQLRISHQVSMLNVIFSRALLRRATSFEGLQTHASHEIGEVAFEKASSALFSETVNWLAEIVSLPKAGMPDGSYTFSLDGEPIPLICSRIFQHVVLRKETMRITIEQSLPSLDIGTRLDVGLRLHRGHGNAFAQLVDNSSFIKANFDPGQLWNVEEMLAELQRIGSTLVPEKNLDFNLPTGDAVLDIVYNLDTVFTSPSQDTTKTMRGLQTIFVLGTLFLTTVNAVSLPTGVPRDIPEFRDKHPYDPPKHEHRKIIRIRASRNDTDDVSDEFKTGVRKANGGGTLHLAKGKTYVIGKALDLTGLEDIHIHLEGEIKFTDDVKYWQENAWYHPFQKSIMFWKWGGKDIKIYGDGVIEGQGQRWWNEFESGTGSILNPDNKYYRPILFYAENTTNLDVSGIHLKDSPCWNNFIVSSKNIKYTDVIATALSNNGSIIPKNTDFMNTMNTSTVRIERTWVNIDDDCFSPKPNSSDLYVNTMYCNGTHGQSMGSLGQYNGEVSNVYDVHIENVWMMNGDYSAARIKVWAGEETGTGFVNNVTFKNFWVARMDYGIFLDSCYFNISAEECNAHPSGMQITNIHFENFTGYTSGVYGNAVARLSCSAAEDAVCANVTVKDFNVRTPCGGEPVVICDGMHGDIGVDCVPYDSDEAKVALKAKCTTPMAAIDTDPWGNGLIEKKKGAFHPQ
;
A
#
# COMPACT_ATOMS: atom_id res chain seq x y z
N MET A 1 -19.20 35.30 -42.95
CA MET A 1 -18.26 34.45 -42.18
C MET A 1 -17.62 35.34 -41.14
N SER A 2 -18.12 35.32 -39.90
CA SER A 2 -17.51 36.10 -38.81
C SER A 2 -16.21 35.43 -38.41
N SER A 3 -15.08 36.11 -38.58
CA SER A 3 -13.77 35.63 -38.13
C SER A 3 -13.76 35.62 -36.61
N SER A 4 -13.65 34.44 -35.99
CA SER A 4 -13.43 34.33 -34.55
C SER A 4 -12.27 35.24 -34.14
N PRO A 5 -12.45 36.17 -33.19
CA PRO A 5 -11.39 37.08 -32.73
C PRO A 5 -10.14 36.35 -32.25
N PHE A 6 -10.32 35.14 -31.72
CA PHE A 6 -9.23 34.26 -31.30
C PHE A 6 -8.39 33.77 -32.48
N LEU A 7 -9.03 33.35 -33.57
CA LEU A 7 -8.33 32.85 -34.77
C LEU A 7 -7.66 33.97 -35.59
N SER A 8 -8.01 35.23 -35.35
CA SER A 8 -7.30 36.39 -35.90
C SER A 8 -6.04 36.80 -35.11
N LEU A 9 -5.81 36.26 -33.91
CA LEU A 9 -4.58 36.51 -33.16
C LEU A 9 -3.36 35.94 -33.92
N PRO A 10 -2.17 36.54 -33.82
CA PRO A 10 -0.94 35.94 -34.32
C PRO A 10 -0.72 34.50 -33.77
N PRO A 11 -0.15 33.56 -34.55
CA PRO A 11 0.09 32.19 -34.12
C PRO A 11 0.83 32.06 -32.79
N GLU A 12 1.75 32.99 -32.51
CA GLU A 12 2.56 33.02 -31.28
C GLU A 12 1.68 33.26 -30.04
N LEU A 13 0.73 34.21 -30.12
CA LEU A 13 -0.21 34.47 -29.03
C LEU A 13 -1.19 33.32 -28.85
N ARG A 14 -1.66 32.70 -29.95
CA ARG A 14 -2.49 31.49 -29.85
C ARG A 14 -1.74 30.35 -29.18
N GLN A 15 -0.45 30.16 -29.49
CA GLN A 15 0.37 29.13 -28.87
C GLN A 15 0.58 29.37 -27.36
N MET A 16 0.75 30.62 -26.93
CA MET A 16 0.78 30.97 -25.50
C MET A 16 -0.53 30.60 -24.80
N ILE A 17 -1.68 30.90 -25.44
CA ILE A 17 -2.99 30.56 -24.89
C ILE A 17 -3.21 29.04 -24.85
N TYR A 18 -2.83 28.33 -25.91
CA TYR A 18 -2.91 26.86 -25.93
C TYR A 18 -2.03 26.25 -24.83
N LYS A 19 -0.83 26.81 -24.59
CA LYS A 19 0.04 26.34 -23.50
C LYS A 19 -0.64 26.52 -22.15
N TYR A 20 -1.22 27.69 -21.88
CA TYR A 20 -1.99 27.90 -20.66
C TYR A 20 -3.15 26.90 -20.50
N TYR A 21 -3.88 26.62 -21.59
CA TYR A 21 -5.03 25.72 -21.55
C TYR A 21 -4.65 24.25 -21.32
N TYR A 22 -3.59 23.78 -21.99
CA TYR A 22 -3.23 22.36 -21.98
C TYR A 22 -2.17 21.98 -20.97
N THR A 23 -1.48 22.93 -20.32
CA THR A 23 -0.55 22.61 -19.23
C THR A 23 -1.31 22.38 -17.93
N ALA A 24 -1.14 21.20 -17.34
CA ALA A 24 -1.59 20.87 -16.00
C ALA A 24 -0.44 21.11 -14.99
N SER A 25 -0.77 21.58 -13.78
CA SER A 25 0.18 21.89 -12.70
C SER A 25 1.12 20.73 -12.40
N ASP A 26 0.57 19.51 -12.32
CA ASP A 26 1.30 18.30 -11.92
C ASP A 26 1.49 17.33 -13.11
N GLY A 27 1.23 17.81 -14.33
CA GLY A 27 1.25 17.00 -15.53
C GLY A 27 0.12 15.96 -15.59
N TYR A 28 0.38 14.85 -16.27
CA TYR A 28 -0.57 13.75 -16.47
C TYR A 28 -0.07 12.48 -15.80
N PHE A 29 -1.00 11.66 -15.35
CA PHE A 29 -0.71 10.39 -14.68
C PHE A 29 -1.28 9.24 -15.51
N LEU A 30 -0.46 8.23 -15.78
CA LEU A 30 -0.93 7.00 -16.39
C LEU A 30 -1.66 6.18 -15.31
N GLN A 31 -2.98 6.10 -15.46
CA GLN A 31 -3.83 5.39 -14.51
C GLN A 31 -3.48 3.88 -14.49
N PRO A 32 -3.17 3.30 -13.31
CA PRO A 32 -2.70 1.93 -13.19
C PRO A 32 -3.62 0.87 -13.82
N ILE A 33 -4.93 1.02 -13.62
CA ILE A 33 -5.95 0.04 -14.06
C ILE A 33 -6.43 0.34 -15.47
N SER A 34 -6.90 1.56 -15.72
CA SER A 34 -7.48 1.93 -17.01
C SER A 34 -6.44 2.09 -18.13
N ARG A 35 -5.15 2.25 -17.77
CA ARG A 35 -4.02 2.49 -18.67
C ARG A 35 -4.23 3.70 -19.59
N LYS A 36 -5.02 4.66 -19.11
CA LYS A 36 -5.29 5.95 -19.76
C LYS A 36 -4.60 7.08 -18.99
N LEU A 37 -4.30 8.16 -19.69
CA LEU A 37 -3.82 9.36 -19.02
C LEU A 37 -4.98 10.08 -18.33
N ALA A 38 -4.72 10.56 -17.11
CA ALA A 38 -5.61 11.40 -16.34
C ALA A 38 -4.84 12.62 -15.79
N ALA A 39 -5.56 13.65 -15.37
CA ALA A 39 -4.99 14.73 -14.57
C ALA A 39 -4.66 14.26 -13.15
N ALA A 40 -3.93 15.06 -12.39
CA ALA A 40 -3.47 14.77 -11.02
C ALA A 40 -4.58 14.34 -10.05
N ASN A 41 -5.79 14.89 -10.24
CA ASN A 41 -6.99 14.57 -9.46
C ASN A 41 -7.75 13.33 -9.93
N GLY A 42 -7.18 12.54 -10.86
CA GLY A 42 -7.82 11.35 -11.43
C GLY A 42 -8.86 11.63 -12.53
N ASN A 43 -9.16 12.90 -12.82
CA ASN A 43 -10.14 13.27 -13.85
C ASN A 43 -9.60 13.09 -15.28
N PRO A 44 -10.49 12.95 -16.28
CA PRO A 44 -10.08 12.98 -17.68
C PRO A 44 -9.33 14.27 -18.03
N ILE A 45 -8.35 14.16 -18.93
CA ILE A 45 -7.65 15.34 -19.46
C ILE A 45 -8.66 16.26 -20.16
N ASP A 46 -8.67 17.55 -19.81
CA ASP A 46 -9.50 18.54 -20.50
C ASP A 46 -8.95 18.79 -21.91
N LEU A 47 -9.69 18.29 -22.89
CA LEU A 47 -9.44 18.48 -24.31
C LEU A 47 -10.55 19.30 -24.99
N ALA A 48 -11.42 19.97 -24.23
CA ALA A 48 -12.61 20.64 -24.76
C ALA A 48 -12.25 21.68 -25.85
N LEU A 49 -11.17 22.45 -25.64
CA LEU A 49 -10.68 23.41 -26.63
C LEU A 49 -10.36 22.76 -27.98
N MET A 50 -9.82 21.54 -27.99
CA MET A 50 -9.48 20.80 -29.21
C MET A 50 -10.73 20.49 -30.04
N TYR A 51 -11.89 20.34 -29.41
CA TYR A 51 -13.14 19.98 -30.08
C TYR A 51 -13.96 21.19 -30.56
N THR A 52 -13.50 22.42 -30.33
CA THR A 52 -14.24 23.65 -30.69
C THR A 52 -14.32 23.91 -32.20
N CYS A 53 -13.24 23.73 -32.95
CA CYS A 53 -13.25 23.80 -34.41
C CYS A 53 -12.07 23.06 -35.05
N ARG A 54 -12.18 22.75 -36.35
CA ARG A 54 -11.15 22.01 -37.10
C ARG A 54 -9.77 22.67 -37.08
N ARG A 55 -9.73 24.02 -37.08
CA ARG A 55 -8.46 24.75 -37.06
C ARG A 55 -7.75 24.60 -35.72
N ILE A 56 -8.47 24.78 -34.61
CA ILE A 56 -7.93 24.60 -33.26
C ILE A 56 -7.55 23.13 -33.03
N ALA A 57 -8.40 22.18 -33.45
CA ALA A 57 -8.09 20.76 -33.40
C ALA A 57 -6.75 20.46 -34.11
N TYR A 58 -6.55 21.01 -35.31
CA TYR A 58 -5.33 20.83 -36.08
C TYR A 58 -4.11 21.48 -35.41
N GLU A 59 -4.24 22.70 -34.89
CA GLU A 59 -3.14 23.42 -34.22
C GLU A 59 -2.77 22.81 -32.85
N THR A 60 -3.70 22.13 -32.18
CA THR A 60 -3.54 21.69 -30.78
C THR A 60 -3.40 20.19 -30.57
N ARG A 61 -3.65 19.36 -31.60
CA ARG A 61 -3.69 17.89 -31.52
C ARG A 61 -2.52 17.23 -30.78
N ASP A 62 -1.34 17.85 -30.80
CA ASP A 62 -0.09 17.28 -30.27
C ASP A 62 0.37 17.97 -28.99
N LEU A 63 -0.21 19.14 -28.65
CA LEU A 63 0.22 19.99 -27.55
C LEU A 63 0.03 19.39 -26.15
N PRO A 64 -1.06 18.66 -25.83
CA PRO A 64 -1.22 18.06 -24.51
C PRO A 64 -0.05 17.18 -24.10
N LEU A 65 0.47 16.35 -25.00
CA LEU A 65 1.62 15.48 -24.72
C LEU A 65 2.95 16.24 -24.75
N SER A 66 3.02 17.36 -25.47
CA SER A 66 4.23 18.18 -25.56
C SER A 66 4.43 19.15 -24.40
N PHE A 67 3.36 19.50 -23.69
CA PHE A 67 3.42 20.47 -22.60
C PHE A 67 3.40 19.86 -21.19
N ASN A 68 3.13 18.55 -21.07
CA ASN A 68 3.00 17.90 -19.77
C ASN A 68 3.96 16.72 -19.65
N ASN A 69 4.54 16.61 -18.46
CA ASN A 69 5.19 15.38 -18.06
C ASN A 69 4.14 14.30 -17.78
N ILE A 70 4.48 13.06 -18.08
CA ILE A 70 3.63 11.91 -17.80
C ILE A 70 4.27 11.12 -16.67
N THR A 71 3.56 10.93 -15.56
CA THR A 71 4.01 10.15 -14.42
C THR A 71 3.37 8.77 -14.45
N VAL A 72 4.18 7.74 -14.18
CA VAL A 72 3.77 6.34 -14.11
C VAL A 72 4.35 5.76 -12.84
N SER A 73 3.53 5.14 -12.00
CA SER A 73 3.96 4.43 -10.79
C SER A 73 3.75 2.92 -10.92
N THR A 74 4.22 2.14 -9.93
CA THR A 74 4.04 0.69 -9.94
C THR A 74 2.56 0.33 -9.93
N VAL A 75 2.17 -0.63 -10.77
CA VAL A 75 0.78 -1.02 -10.94
C VAL A 75 0.47 -2.29 -10.15
N TYR A 76 -0.49 -2.18 -9.24
CA TYR A 76 -1.16 -3.31 -8.62
C TYR A 76 -2.60 -3.41 -9.13
N ASP A 77 -2.96 -4.57 -9.64
CA ASP A 77 -4.34 -4.89 -10.02
C ASP A 77 -4.64 -6.32 -9.55
N PRO A 78 -5.63 -6.53 -8.67
CA PRO A 78 -6.01 -7.85 -8.19
C PRO A 78 -6.37 -8.84 -9.30
N GLU A 79 -6.96 -8.38 -10.42
CA GLU A 79 -7.34 -9.23 -11.55
C GLU A 79 -6.12 -9.65 -12.38
N PHE A 80 -5.14 -8.76 -12.54
CA PHE A 80 -3.89 -9.09 -13.24
C PHE A 80 -2.85 -9.76 -12.36
N ARG A 81 -2.96 -9.71 -11.04
CA ARG A 81 -1.97 -10.25 -10.09
C ARG A 81 -1.60 -11.72 -10.37
N PRO A 82 -2.54 -12.68 -10.55
CA PRO A 82 -2.17 -14.06 -10.85
C PRO A 82 -1.40 -14.16 -12.17
N TRP A 83 -1.81 -13.40 -13.19
CA TRP A 83 -1.16 -13.39 -14.48
C TRP A 83 0.24 -12.78 -14.44
N ALA A 84 0.46 -11.73 -13.63
CA ALA A 84 1.78 -11.17 -13.38
C ALA A 84 2.70 -12.19 -12.70
N GLY A 85 2.18 -12.97 -11.75
CA GLY A 85 2.91 -14.09 -11.14
C GLY A 85 3.26 -15.19 -12.14
N ARG A 86 2.29 -15.63 -12.96
CA ARG A 86 2.52 -16.63 -14.02
C ARG A 86 3.58 -16.17 -15.01
N PHE A 87 3.50 -14.90 -15.40
CA PHE A 87 4.45 -14.29 -16.31
C PHE A 87 5.88 -14.37 -15.77
N ASP A 88 6.10 -14.04 -14.49
CA ASP A 88 7.42 -14.11 -13.85
C ASP A 88 7.97 -15.55 -13.82
N TYR A 89 7.13 -16.52 -13.50
CA TYR A 89 7.48 -17.94 -13.56
C TYR A 89 7.87 -18.39 -14.98
N LEU A 90 7.04 -18.04 -15.97
CA LEU A 90 7.29 -18.44 -17.36
C LEU A 90 8.53 -17.74 -17.93
N LEU A 91 8.79 -16.50 -17.54
CA LEU A 91 10.01 -15.78 -17.90
C LEU A 91 11.25 -16.52 -17.35
N PHE A 92 11.19 -16.99 -16.11
CA PHE A 92 12.23 -17.85 -15.52
C PHE A 92 12.42 -19.16 -16.30
N ALA A 93 11.32 -19.88 -16.57
CA ALA A 93 11.35 -21.16 -17.29
C ALA A 93 11.94 -21.01 -18.70
N GLN A 94 11.55 -19.95 -19.40
CA GLN A 94 12.09 -19.60 -20.71
C GLN A 94 13.58 -19.30 -20.66
N PHE A 95 14.00 -18.40 -19.78
CA PHE A 95 15.40 -18.01 -19.64
C PHE A 95 16.29 -19.23 -19.35
N ARG A 96 15.78 -20.15 -18.52
CA ARG A 96 16.44 -21.43 -18.25
C ARG A 96 16.58 -22.31 -19.48
N LYS A 97 15.53 -22.40 -20.29
CA LYS A 97 15.57 -23.19 -21.51
C LYS A 97 16.55 -22.61 -22.52
N GLN A 98 16.59 -21.29 -22.68
CA GLN A 98 17.60 -20.62 -23.52
C GLN A 98 19.03 -20.94 -23.06
N LEU A 99 19.29 -20.86 -21.75
CA LEU A 99 20.59 -21.22 -21.18
C LEU A 99 20.98 -22.68 -21.49
N SER A 100 20.06 -23.60 -21.24
CA SER A 100 20.26 -25.03 -21.48
C SER A 100 20.56 -25.30 -22.97
N LEU A 101 19.82 -24.67 -23.88
CA LEU A 101 20.04 -24.82 -25.31
C LEU A 101 21.43 -24.30 -25.73
N VAL A 102 21.88 -23.16 -25.19
CA VAL A 102 23.22 -22.63 -25.47
C VAL A 102 24.29 -23.63 -25.01
N LEU A 103 24.15 -24.23 -23.83
CA LEU A 103 25.13 -25.18 -23.30
C LEU A 103 25.12 -26.52 -24.06
N ILE A 104 23.94 -27.03 -24.42
CA ILE A 104 23.81 -28.29 -25.15
C ILE A 104 24.32 -28.11 -26.58
N LEU A 105 23.78 -27.15 -27.32
CA LEU A 105 24.13 -26.93 -28.73
C LEU A 105 25.56 -26.40 -28.86
N GLY A 106 25.98 -25.52 -27.96
CA GLY A 106 27.32 -24.93 -27.97
C GLY A 106 28.44 -25.95 -27.82
N ASN A 107 28.18 -27.05 -27.11
CA ASN A 107 29.15 -28.14 -26.97
C ASN A 107 29.37 -28.93 -28.27
N TRP A 108 28.43 -28.89 -29.21
CA TRP A 108 28.48 -29.69 -30.44
C TRP A 108 28.69 -28.87 -31.71
N PHE A 109 28.23 -27.61 -31.74
CA PHE A 109 28.01 -26.89 -33.00
C PHE A 109 28.66 -25.50 -33.09
N LEU A 110 29.26 -24.96 -32.01
CA LEU A 110 30.00 -23.70 -32.10
C LEU A 110 31.28 -23.89 -32.92
N THR A 111 31.38 -23.19 -34.05
CA THR A 111 32.60 -23.11 -34.87
C THR A 111 33.42 -21.87 -34.51
N GLU A 112 34.69 -21.83 -34.92
CA GLU A 112 35.55 -20.65 -34.72
C GLU A 112 34.94 -19.37 -35.30
N GLU A 113 34.32 -19.43 -36.47
CA GLU A 113 33.61 -18.28 -37.06
C GLU A 113 32.47 -17.77 -36.16
N MET A 114 31.73 -18.68 -35.53
CA MET A 114 30.65 -18.32 -34.61
C MET A 114 31.22 -17.68 -33.35
N TRP A 115 32.30 -18.23 -32.80
CA TRP A 115 33.02 -17.63 -31.67
C TRP A 115 33.47 -16.21 -31.98
N VAL A 116 34.07 -15.96 -33.15
CA VAL A 116 34.49 -14.62 -33.58
C VAL A 116 33.29 -13.66 -33.65
N ARG A 117 32.16 -14.08 -34.21
CA ARG A 117 30.95 -13.24 -34.29
C ARG A 117 30.36 -12.92 -32.91
N ILE A 118 30.35 -13.90 -32.00
CA ILE A 118 29.93 -13.69 -30.61
C ILE A 118 30.89 -12.74 -29.91
N GLU A 119 32.20 -12.90 -30.07
CA GLU A 119 33.22 -12.04 -29.47
C GLU A 119 33.15 -10.60 -29.99
N GLN A 120 32.90 -10.41 -31.28
CA GLN A 120 32.74 -9.08 -31.88
C GLN A 120 31.51 -8.34 -31.33
N THR A 121 30.45 -9.06 -30.99
CA THR A 121 29.18 -8.46 -30.53
C THR A 121 29.15 -8.33 -29.00
N PHE A 122 29.60 -9.37 -28.30
CA PHE A 122 29.59 -9.51 -26.85
C PHE A 122 30.95 -10.01 -26.35
N PRO A 123 32.03 -9.21 -26.42
CA PRO A 123 33.38 -9.63 -26.04
C PRO A 123 33.46 -10.08 -24.58
N TRP A 124 32.63 -9.52 -23.72
CA TRP A 124 32.54 -9.88 -22.31
C TRP A 124 31.92 -11.27 -22.07
N PHE A 125 31.15 -11.80 -23.02
CA PHE A 125 30.36 -13.03 -22.87
C PHE A 125 31.19 -14.28 -23.19
N VAL A 126 32.11 -14.21 -24.15
CA VAL A 126 32.90 -15.36 -24.62
C VAL A 126 33.68 -16.06 -23.50
N PRO A 127 34.40 -15.36 -22.59
CA PRO A 127 35.08 -16.02 -21.48
C PRO A 127 34.13 -16.78 -20.55
N GLN A 128 32.93 -16.23 -20.32
CA GLN A 128 31.91 -16.83 -19.45
C GLN A 128 31.28 -18.05 -20.12
N LEU A 129 30.97 -17.95 -21.42
CA LEU A 129 30.43 -19.05 -22.21
C LEU A 129 31.41 -20.23 -22.27
N ARG A 130 32.72 -19.98 -22.45
CA ARG A 130 33.74 -21.04 -22.43
C ARG A 130 33.79 -21.77 -21.09
N ASP A 131 33.78 -21.04 -19.98
CA ASP A 131 33.77 -21.62 -18.64
C ASP A 131 32.50 -22.44 -18.38
N ALA A 132 31.33 -21.89 -18.71
CA ALA A 132 30.05 -22.57 -18.55
C ALA A 132 29.97 -23.86 -19.41
N LEU A 133 30.46 -23.83 -20.65
CA LEU A 133 30.53 -25.02 -21.51
C LEU A 133 31.48 -26.07 -20.94
N HIS A 134 32.63 -25.66 -20.41
CA HIS A 134 33.58 -26.55 -19.75
C HIS A 134 32.95 -27.23 -18.53
N GLN A 135 32.33 -26.47 -17.63
CA GLN A 135 31.63 -27.00 -16.45
C GLN A 135 30.50 -27.97 -16.85
N HIS A 136 29.72 -27.63 -17.88
CA HIS A 136 28.64 -28.49 -18.39
C HIS A 136 29.15 -29.84 -18.94
N ARG A 137 30.37 -29.91 -19.50
CA ARG A 137 30.96 -31.19 -19.95
C ARG A 137 31.35 -32.10 -18.78
N HIS A 138 31.67 -31.53 -17.63
CA HIS A 138 32.25 -32.25 -16.48
C HIS A 138 31.26 -32.51 -15.34
N HIS A 139 30.11 -31.83 -15.29
CA HIS A 139 29.07 -32.04 -14.27
C HIS A 139 27.76 -32.60 -14.86
N SER A 140 27.26 -33.69 -14.27
CA SER A 140 26.14 -34.52 -14.77
C SER A 140 24.73 -34.04 -14.39
N ARG A 141 24.55 -32.78 -13.96
CA ARG A 141 23.20 -32.30 -13.60
C ARG A 141 22.54 -31.58 -14.78
N ARG A 142 21.84 -32.36 -15.61
CA ARG A 142 20.73 -31.82 -16.42
C ARG A 142 19.69 -31.26 -15.46
N SER A 143 19.50 -29.95 -15.47
CA SER A 143 18.51 -29.32 -14.63
C SER A 143 17.16 -29.29 -15.32
N GLU A 144 16.32 -30.29 -15.07
CA GLU A 144 14.96 -30.35 -15.59
C GLU A 144 14.03 -29.41 -14.81
N LEU A 145 13.16 -28.68 -15.52
CA LEU A 145 12.11 -27.85 -14.89
C LEU A 145 11.19 -28.69 -13.99
N ARG A 146 11.02 -29.99 -14.31
CA ARG A 146 10.21 -30.96 -13.58
C ARG A 146 10.66 -31.22 -12.13
N GLY A 147 11.87 -30.82 -11.75
CA GLY A 147 12.41 -31.02 -10.41
C GLY A 147 12.01 -29.94 -9.40
N TYR A 148 11.48 -28.79 -9.84
CA TYR A 148 11.14 -27.67 -8.97
C TYR A 148 9.76 -27.87 -8.33
N LYS A 149 9.74 -27.93 -7.00
CA LYS A 149 8.52 -28.09 -6.18
C LYS A 149 8.05 -26.80 -5.51
N SER A 150 8.81 -25.71 -5.68
CA SER A 150 8.53 -24.39 -5.11
C SER A 150 9.04 -23.29 -6.05
N TRP A 151 8.31 -22.18 -6.12
CA TRP A 151 8.67 -20.97 -6.85
C TRP A 151 8.30 -19.77 -6.00
N GLY A 152 9.18 -18.77 -5.93
CA GLY A 152 9.02 -17.60 -5.08
C GLY A 152 9.45 -16.28 -5.66
N PHE A 153 8.91 -15.20 -5.10
CA PHE A 153 9.15 -13.83 -5.54
C PHE A 153 10.64 -13.44 -5.48
N SER A 154 11.41 -14.05 -4.56
CA SER A 154 12.88 -13.98 -4.45
C SER A 154 13.62 -15.09 -5.21
N ASP A 155 12.97 -16.22 -5.47
CA ASP A 155 13.54 -17.41 -6.11
C ASP A 155 13.54 -17.35 -7.64
N SER A 156 12.85 -16.37 -8.23
CA SER A 156 12.80 -16.21 -9.68
C SER A 156 14.18 -16.07 -10.32
N PHE A 157 15.27 -15.75 -9.58
CA PHE A 157 16.58 -15.60 -10.22
C PHE A 157 17.83 -16.10 -9.51
N ASN A 158 17.81 -16.53 -8.26
CA ASN A 158 19.05 -17.00 -7.62
C ASN A 158 19.51 -18.39 -8.10
N HIS A 159 18.68 -19.16 -8.83
CA HIS A 159 19.03 -20.53 -9.27
C HIS A 159 19.09 -20.71 -10.80
N SER A 160 18.74 -19.69 -11.60
CA SER A 160 18.58 -19.89 -13.04
C SER A 160 19.85 -19.74 -13.87
N ALA A 161 20.70 -18.77 -13.55
CA ALA A 161 21.92 -18.49 -14.32
C ALA A 161 23.20 -18.74 -13.52
N GLU A 162 23.21 -19.59 -12.49
CA GLU A 162 24.40 -19.84 -11.64
C GLU A 162 25.72 -20.09 -12.44
N ALA A 163 25.64 -20.71 -13.62
CA ALA A 163 26.77 -20.92 -14.52
C ALA A 163 27.33 -19.64 -15.21
N PHE A 164 26.56 -18.55 -15.24
CA PHE A 164 26.89 -17.24 -15.85
C PHE A 164 26.78 -16.06 -14.87
N CYS A 165 26.00 -16.19 -13.80
CA CYS A 165 25.79 -15.21 -12.72
C CYS A 165 27.06 -14.97 -11.91
N ARG A 166 28.00 -15.91 -11.93
CA ARG A 166 29.28 -15.81 -11.20
C ARG A 166 30.19 -14.70 -11.75
N ARG A 167 29.82 -13.99 -12.84
CA ARG A 167 30.56 -12.85 -13.42
C ARG A 167 29.69 -11.82 -14.18
N SER A 168 28.39 -11.73 -13.95
CA SER A 168 27.52 -11.09 -14.95
C SER A 168 27.50 -9.56 -14.91
N TYR A 169 27.51 -9.00 -16.12
CA TYR A 169 26.96 -7.69 -16.48
C TYR A 169 25.42 -7.72 -16.34
N GLY A 170 24.72 -6.61 -16.59
CA GLY A 170 23.26 -6.55 -16.50
C GLY A 170 22.56 -7.76 -17.17
N LEU A 171 21.50 -8.29 -16.53
CA LEU A 171 20.68 -9.40 -17.02
C LEU A 171 20.16 -9.17 -18.44
N SER A 172 19.80 -7.93 -18.78
CA SER A 172 19.34 -7.58 -20.14
C SER A 172 20.38 -7.96 -21.20
N ALA A 173 21.64 -7.62 -20.97
CA ALA A 173 22.76 -7.92 -21.86
C ALA A 173 23.05 -9.44 -21.96
N LEU A 174 22.87 -10.18 -20.87
CA LEU A 174 22.99 -11.64 -20.88
C LEU A 174 21.89 -12.31 -21.70
N CYS A 175 20.64 -11.86 -21.54
CA CYS A 175 19.53 -12.36 -22.35
C CYS A 175 19.78 -12.14 -23.85
N GLU A 176 20.30 -10.95 -24.21
CA GLU A 176 20.64 -10.62 -25.59
C GLU A 176 21.77 -11.49 -26.15
N ALA A 177 22.84 -11.70 -25.38
CA ALA A 177 23.97 -12.53 -25.78
C ALA A 177 23.57 -14.02 -25.97
N LEU A 178 22.71 -14.55 -25.09
CA LEU A 178 22.17 -15.90 -25.20
C LEU A 178 21.29 -16.04 -26.45
N GLU A 179 20.37 -15.11 -26.67
CA GLU A 179 19.49 -15.13 -27.84
C GLU A 179 20.31 -15.03 -29.14
N PHE A 180 21.28 -14.11 -29.21
CA PHE A 180 22.18 -13.97 -30.35
C PHE A 180 22.94 -15.26 -30.65
N THR A 181 23.48 -15.90 -29.62
CA THR A 181 24.21 -17.17 -29.74
C THR A 181 23.32 -18.29 -30.27
N LEU A 182 22.08 -18.41 -29.78
CA LEU A 182 21.12 -19.40 -30.28
C LEU A 182 20.72 -19.15 -31.73
N ARG A 183 20.52 -17.88 -32.13
CA ARG A 183 20.21 -17.53 -33.52
C ARG A 183 21.37 -17.83 -34.47
N ILE A 184 22.62 -17.66 -34.03
CA ILE A 184 23.79 -18.09 -34.80
C ILE A 184 23.83 -19.62 -34.93
N LEU A 185 23.57 -20.35 -33.84
CA LEU A 185 23.56 -21.81 -33.84
C LEU A 185 22.47 -22.38 -34.74
N ALA A 186 21.32 -21.70 -34.87
CA ALA A 186 20.24 -22.05 -35.80
C ALA A 186 20.67 -22.03 -37.28
N GLN A 187 21.81 -21.43 -37.63
CA GLN A 187 22.36 -21.47 -38.99
C GLN A 187 22.94 -22.85 -39.36
N LYS A 188 23.00 -23.80 -38.43
CA LYS A 188 23.44 -25.18 -38.68
C LYS A 188 22.24 -26.08 -38.98
N GLU A 189 22.31 -26.82 -40.07
CA GLU A 189 21.29 -27.80 -40.48
C GLU A 189 21.97 -29.17 -40.63
N THR A 190 21.99 -29.94 -39.55
CA THR A 190 22.50 -31.31 -39.56
C THR A 190 21.51 -32.24 -38.88
N GLU A 191 21.46 -33.50 -39.30
CA GLU A 191 20.54 -34.50 -38.71
C GLU A 191 20.75 -34.63 -37.18
N LYS A 192 21.98 -34.45 -36.69
CA LYS A 192 22.28 -34.43 -35.25
C LYS A 192 21.72 -33.19 -34.55
N PHE A 193 21.82 -32.02 -35.18
CA PHE A 193 21.24 -30.78 -34.67
C PHE A 193 19.72 -30.90 -34.56
N ASP A 194 19.08 -31.35 -35.65
CA ASP A 194 17.63 -31.51 -35.70
C ASP A 194 17.15 -32.48 -34.62
N ARG A 195 17.79 -33.66 -34.48
CA ARG A 195 17.44 -34.61 -33.41
C ARG A 195 17.53 -34.01 -32.00
N ILE A 196 18.53 -33.18 -31.73
CA ILE A 196 18.66 -32.51 -30.43
C ILE A 196 17.53 -31.49 -30.25
N ILE A 197 17.23 -30.69 -31.28
CA ILE A 197 16.19 -29.67 -31.21
C ILE A 197 14.79 -30.29 -31.09
N GLU A 198 14.49 -31.36 -31.82
CA GLU A 198 13.22 -32.09 -31.70
C GLU A 198 13.02 -32.66 -30.29
N TYR A 199 14.10 -33.13 -29.66
CA TYR A 199 14.06 -33.62 -28.27
C TYR A 199 13.90 -32.48 -27.27
N GLU A 200 14.67 -31.41 -27.41
CA GLU A 200 14.71 -30.32 -26.44
C GLU A 200 13.48 -29.41 -26.52
N LEU A 201 12.95 -29.15 -27.71
CA LEU A 201 11.81 -28.24 -27.94
C LEU A 201 10.57 -29.02 -28.41
N LEU A 202 10.32 -30.18 -27.81
CA LEU A 202 9.12 -30.97 -28.07
C LEU A 202 7.86 -30.11 -27.82
N GLY A 203 6.90 -30.15 -28.75
CA GLY A 203 5.65 -29.37 -28.67
C GLY A 203 5.72 -27.97 -29.29
N TRP A 204 6.89 -27.51 -29.73
CA TRP A 204 7.02 -26.28 -30.54
C TRP A 204 6.76 -26.55 -32.03
N GLU A 205 6.42 -25.51 -32.80
CA GLU A 205 6.12 -25.65 -34.24
C GLU A 205 7.38 -25.79 -35.10
N HIS A 206 7.22 -26.23 -36.36
CA HIS A 206 8.29 -26.49 -37.33
C HIS A 206 9.25 -27.62 -36.93
N SER A 207 10.39 -27.75 -37.63
CA SER A 207 11.44 -28.74 -37.33
C SER A 207 12.84 -28.13 -37.42
N GLY A 208 13.81 -28.74 -36.74
CA GLY A 208 15.22 -28.35 -36.81
C GLY A 208 15.44 -26.86 -36.51
N SER A 209 16.19 -26.15 -37.34
CA SER A 209 16.45 -24.72 -37.18
C SER A 209 15.20 -23.86 -37.15
N GLY A 210 14.17 -24.22 -37.93
CA GLY A 210 12.88 -23.53 -37.93
C GLY A 210 12.19 -23.61 -36.56
N ARG A 211 12.28 -24.75 -35.88
CA ARG A 211 11.72 -24.95 -34.52
C ARG A 211 12.45 -24.10 -33.49
N LEU A 212 13.79 -24.02 -33.56
CA LEU A 212 14.57 -23.16 -32.68
C LEU A 212 14.24 -21.67 -32.88
N LEU A 213 14.14 -21.21 -34.12
CA LEU A 213 13.79 -19.82 -34.40
C LEU A 213 12.37 -19.49 -33.94
N ASN A 214 11.40 -20.38 -34.19
CA ASN A 214 10.02 -20.23 -33.71
C ASN A 214 9.92 -20.12 -32.19
N PHE A 215 10.77 -20.86 -31.44
CA PHE A 215 10.91 -20.70 -30.00
C PHE A 215 11.40 -19.30 -29.62
N LEU A 216 12.51 -18.86 -30.23
CA LEU A 216 13.13 -17.56 -29.90
C LEU A 216 12.22 -16.38 -30.25
N ASP A 217 11.46 -16.47 -31.34
CA ASP A 217 10.56 -15.40 -31.78
C ASP A 217 9.33 -15.24 -30.89
N GLN A 218 8.99 -16.24 -30.08
CA GLN A 218 7.87 -16.22 -29.14
C GLN A 218 8.30 -15.96 -27.70
N CYS A 219 9.61 -15.82 -27.44
CA CYS A 219 10.12 -15.52 -26.12
C CYS A 219 9.63 -14.16 -25.60
N PHE A 220 9.17 -14.13 -24.35
CA PHE A 220 8.85 -12.90 -23.64
C PHE A 220 10.08 -12.04 -23.39
N LYS A 221 9.90 -10.72 -23.46
CA LYS A 221 10.86 -9.77 -22.89
C LYS A 221 10.50 -9.49 -21.42
N PRO A 222 11.47 -9.17 -20.56
CA PRO A 222 11.21 -9.02 -19.11
C PRO A 222 10.16 -7.97 -18.74
N TRP A 223 10.08 -6.90 -19.53
CA TRP A 223 9.14 -5.79 -19.34
C TRP A 223 7.80 -5.96 -20.07
N ASP A 224 7.53 -7.12 -20.69
CA ASP A 224 6.25 -7.34 -21.36
C ASP A 224 5.09 -7.45 -20.35
N ILE A 225 3.88 -7.14 -20.82
CA ILE A 225 2.63 -7.39 -20.10
C ILE A 225 1.76 -8.26 -21.01
N PRO A 226 1.98 -9.59 -21.04
CA PRO A 226 1.26 -10.48 -21.94
C PRO A 226 -0.20 -10.64 -21.52
N HIS A 227 -1.07 -10.93 -22.48
CA HIS A 227 -2.46 -11.27 -22.18
C HIS A 227 -2.55 -12.72 -21.66
N ALA A 228 -3.61 -13.02 -20.91
CA ALA A 228 -3.75 -14.29 -20.19
C ALA A 228 -3.75 -15.53 -21.10
N ASP A 229 -4.28 -15.41 -22.32
CA ASP A 229 -4.27 -16.46 -23.34
C ASP A 229 -2.85 -16.78 -23.85
N VAL A 230 -2.02 -15.76 -24.06
CA VAL A 230 -0.62 -15.92 -24.44
C VAL A 230 0.17 -16.62 -23.33
N LEU A 231 -0.08 -16.24 -22.06
CA LEU A 231 0.51 -16.92 -20.91
C LEU A 231 0.06 -18.36 -20.79
N ALA A 232 -1.23 -18.64 -21.06
CA ALA A 232 -1.76 -20.00 -21.04
C ALA A 232 -1.14 -20.88 -22.13
N GLU A 233 -0.98 -20.35 -23.34
CA GLU A 233 -0.32 -21.06 -24.44
C GLU A 233 1.16 -21.33 -24.14
N MET A 234 1.89 -20.32 -23.66
CA MET A 234 3.28 -20.49 -23.26
C MET A 234 3.41 -21.49 -22.11
N GLY A 235 2.50 -21.44 -21.14
CA GLY A 235 2.44 -22.38 -20.02
C GLY A 235 2.29 -23.83 -20.46
N ARG A 236 1.37 -24.12 -21.39
CA ARG A 236 1.23 -25.46 -22.00
C ARG A 236 2.54 -25.97 -22.60
N ARG A 237 3.29 -25.12 -23.28
CA ARG A 237 4.58 -25.50 -23.91
C ARG A 237 5.69 -25.75 -22.89
N PHE A 238 5.60 -25.15 -21.72
CA PHE A 238 6.50 -25.41 -20.59
C PHE A 238 5.98 -26.49 -19.62
N ASP A 239 4.84 -27.15 -19.94
CA ASP A 239 4.21 -28.16 -19.09
C ASP A 239 3.95 -27.61 -17.67
N ASP A 240 3.55 -26.32 -17.59
CA ASP A 240 3.31 -25.63 -16.31
C ASP A 240 2.01 -26.09 -15.62
N ASP A 241 1.18 -26.90 -16.29
CA ASP A 241 -0.10 -27.43 -15.79
C ASP A 241 0.03 -28.27 -14.50
N ARG A 242 1.23 -28.67 -14.09
CA ARG A 242 1.47 -29.35 -12.80
C ARG A 242 1.74 -28.39 -11.64
N LEU A 243 2.37 -27.26 -11.93
CA LEU A 243 2.82 -26.29 -10.93
C LEU A 243 1.92 -25.05 -10.91
N TRP A 244 1.55 -24.52 -12.06
CA TRP A 244 0.71 -23.33 -12.17
C TRP A 244 -0.68 -23.53 -11.57
N PRO A 245 -1.42 -24.65 -11.77
CA PRO A 245 -2.69 -24.88 -11.08
C PRO A 245 -2.56 -25.02 -9.56
N THR A 246 -1.47 -25.64 -9.07
CA THR A 246 -1.17 -25.66 -7.62
C THR A 246 -0.79 -24.29 -7.08
N LEU A 247 -0.31 -23.39 -7.95
CA LEU A 247 -0.15 -21.96 -7.72
C LEU A 247 -1.38 -21.13 -8.13
N GLN A 248 -2.46 -21.71 -8.67
CA GLN A 248 -3.75 -21.04 -8.89
C GLN A 248 -4.69 -21.30 -7.70
N ASP A 249 -4.51 -22.44 -7.01
CA ASP A 249 -5.35 -22.83 -5.87
C ASP A 249 -5.00 -22.13 -4.55
N TRP A 250 -3.89 -21.37 -4.45
CA TRP A 250 -3.43 -20.55 -3.29
C TRP A 250 -3.79 -21.07 -1.88
N ALA A 251 -3.92 -22.38 -1.72
CA ALA A 251 -4.20 -23.02 -0.45
C ALA A 251 -2.88 -23.26 0.27
N PRO A 252 -2.75 -22.89 1.55
CA PRO A 252 -1.54 -23.09 2.32
C PRO A 252 -1.21 -24.59 2.39
N ASN A 253 -0.08 -25.01 1.86
CA ASN A 253 0.46 -26.34 2.15
C ASN A 253 1.39 -26.23 3.35
N GLU A 254 1.07 -27.00 4.39
CA GLU A 254 1.60 -26.91 5.76
C GLU A 254 3.12 -27.05 5.91
N ARG A 255 3.86 -27.47 4.88
CA ARG A 255 5.29 -27.76 5.02
C ARG A 255 6.27 -26.81 4.36
N TYR A 256 5.95 -26.11 3.27
CA TYR A 256 6.92 -25.19 2.61
C TYR A 256 6.32 -24.01 1.81
N THR A 257 5.03 -23.69 1.96
CA THR A 257 4.42 -22.54 1.25
C THR A 257 3.34 -21.86 2.08
N LYS A 258 3.66 -21.46 3.32
CA LYS A 258 2.71 -20.69 4.16
C LYS A 258 2.43 -19.27 3.64
N GLU A 259 3.02 -18.81 2.54
CA GLU A 259 3.25 -17.36 2.38
C GLU A 259 3.31 -16.81 0.95
N TYR A 260 2.31 -17.09 0.12
CA TYR A 260 2.15 -16.37 -1.15
C TYR A 260 1.07 -15.29 -1.08
N HIS A 261 1.22 -14.35 -0.15
CA HIS A 261 0.54 -13.05 -0.22
C HIS A 261 1.36 -11.97 -0.96
N ALA A 262 2.51 -12.30 -1.58
CA ALA A 262 3.26 -11.36 -2.42
C ALA A 262 2.36 -10.71 -3.49
N LYS A 263 2.08 -9.41 -3.35
CA LYS A 263 1.39 -8.62 -4.37
C LYS A 263 2.29 -8.57 -5.60
N PHE A 264 2.12 -9.53 -6.52
CA PHE A 264 2.73 -9.48 -7.84
C PHE A 264 2.23 -8.21 -8.53
N ARG A 265 3.16 -7.29 -8.73
CA ARG A 265 2.94 -5.97 -9.32
C ARG A 265 3.64 -5.89 -10.65
N ILE A 266 3.11 -5.05 -11.52
CA ILE A 266 3.73 -4.66 -12.78
C ILE A 266 4.51 -3.37 -12.51
N SER A 267 5.78 -3.36 -12.89
CA SER A 267 6.63 -2.18 -12.70
C SER A 267 6.10 -0.95 -13.44
N ALA A 268 6.48 0.23 -12.96
CA ALA A 268 6.17 1.48 -13.64
C ALA A 268 6.76 1.52 -15.06
N ALA A 269 7.99 1.02 -15.23
CA ALA A 269 8.65 0.94 -16.54
C ALA A 269 7.89 0.05 -17.53
N SER A 270 7.44 -1.14 -17.10
CA SER A 270 6.62 -2.04 -17.93
C SER A 270 5.30 -1.39 -18.33
N ALA A 271 4.63 -0.72 -17.39
CA ALA A 271 3.37 -0.02 -17.66
C ALA A 271 3.57 1.11 -18.69
N ALA A 272 4.65 1.87 -18.56
CA ALA A 272 5.02 2.92 -19.52
C ALA A 272 5.32 2.34 -20.91
N ILE A 273 6.12 1.27 -21.00
CA ILE A 273 6.43 0.60 -22.27
C ILE A 273 5.16 0.07 -22.93
N TYR A 274 4.28 -0.56 -22.17
CA TYR A 274 3.01 -1.08 -22.67
C TYR A 274 2.14 0.05 -23.25
N TRP A 275 2.04 1.16 -22.54
CA TRP A 275 1.30 2.33 -22.99
C TRP A 275 1.91 2.96 -24.25
N LEU A 276 3.24 3.13 -24.30
CA LEU A 276 3.95 3.63 -25.48
C LEU A 276 3.73 2.72 -26.70
N LYS A 277 3.79 1.40 -26.56
CA LYS A 277 3.50 0.44 -27.64
C LYS A 277 2.09 0.63 -28.24
N LYS A 278 1.11 1.08 -27.45
CA LYS A 278 -0.28 1.33 -27.90
C LYS A 278 -0.47 2.66 -28.61
N LEU A 279 0.47 3.61 -28.47
CA LEU A 279 0.38 4.91 -29.13
C LEU A 279 0.88 4.85 -30.58
N PRO A 280 0.24 5.56 -31.53
CA PRO A 280 0.81 5.76 -32.86
C PRO A 280 2.16 6.50 -32.79
N ALA A 281 3.11 6.16 -33.68
CA ALA A 281 4.44 6.80 -33.72
C ALA A 281 4.39 8.34 -33.72
N LYS A 282 3.45 8.92 -34.50
CA LYS A 282 3.21 10.37 -34.55
C LYS A 282 2.83 11.00 -33.21
N LYS A 283 2.29 10.24 -32.25
CA LYS A 283 1.98 10.71 -30.89
C LYS A 283 3.14 10.50 -29.94
N ARG A 284 3.90 9.42 -30.10
CA ARG A 284 5.09 9.15 -29.29
C ARG A 284 6.16 10.23 -29.43
N VAL A 285 6.36 10.74 -30.65
CA VAL A 285 7.30 11.85 -30.92
C VAL A 285 6.87 13.20 -30.32
N CYS A 286 5.63 13.32 -29.84
CA CYS A 286 5.13 14.54 -29.19
C CYS A 286 5.43 14.57 -27.69
N ILE A 287 5.75 13.43 -27.07
CA ILE A 287 6.01 13.34 -25.63
C ILE A 287 7.35 14.01 -25.32
N ARG A 288 7.40 14.77 -24.21
CA ARG A 288 8.64 15.45 -23.77
C ARG A 288 9.19 14.88 -22.47
N GLY A 289 8.35 14.64 -21.48
CA GLY A 289 8.77 14.11 -20.18
C GLY A 289 8.00 12.86 -19.77
N LEU A 290 8.71 11.88 -19.24
CA LEU A 290 8.15 10.68 -18.62
C LEU A 290 8.83 10.46 -17.27
N ALA A 291 8.07 10.49 -16.18
CA ALA A 291 8.52 10.13 -14.84
C ALA A 291 8.07 8.70 -14.53
N ILE A 292 9.02 7.81 -14.28
CA ILE A 292 8.82 6.41 -13.94
C ILE A 292 9.16 6.26 -12.46
N ILE A 293 8.17 5.91 -11.64
CA ILE A 293 8.27 5.85 -10.18
C ILE A 293 8.12 4.40 -9.74
N GLU A 294 9.24 3.73 -9.45
CA GLU A 294 9.25 2.38 -8.90
C GLU A 294 9.17 2.47 -7.36
N ASP A 295 7.93 2.44 -6.86
CA ASP A 295 7.54 2.56 -5.45
C ASP A 295 7.27 1.21 -4.77
N TYR A 296 7.23 0.07 -5.48
CA TYR A 296 7.10 -1.26 -4.88
C TYR A 296 7.82 -2.35 -5.69
N PRO A 297 8.16 -3.51 -5.08
CA PRO A 297 8.77 -4.61 -5.79
C PRO A 297 7.80 -5.19 -6.83
N SER A 298 8.32 -5.37 -8.05
CA SER A 298 7.54 -5.87 -9.19
C SER A 298 8.15 -7.11 -9.84
N VAL A 299 7.33 -7.80 -10.63
CA VAL A 299 7.72 -8.98 -11.43
C VAL A 299 8.65 -8.62 -12.59
N GLY A 300 9.26 -9.63 -13.21
CA GLY A 300 9.97 -9.52 -14.47
C GLY A 300 11.41 -9.04 -14.35
N ARG A 301 12.00 -9.03 -13.14
CA ARG A 301 13.31 -8.38 -12.88
C ARG A 301 13.28 -6.89 -13.21
N GLN A 302 12.43 -6.19 -12.47
CA GLN A 302 12.22 -4.74 -12.48
C GLN A 302 13.45 -3.88 -12.84
N GLU A 303 14.63 -4.24 -12.34
CA GLU A 303 15.88 -3.54 -12.65
C GLU A 303 16.25 -3.46 -14.14
N CYS A 304 15.86 -4.45 -14.95
CA CYS A 304 16.23 -4.53 -16.37
C CYS A 304 15.22 -3.85 -17.30
N HIS A 305 14.08 -3.39 -16.76
CA HIS A 305 12.97 -2.90 -17.58
C HIS A 305 13.29 -1.62 -18.34
N ALA A 306 14.23 -0.82 -17.84
CA ALA A 306 14.68 0.40 -18.51
C ALA A 306 15.23 0.14 -19.93
N ALA A 307 15.77 -1.05 -20.20
CA ALA A 307 16.24 -1.43 -21.54
C ALA A 307 15.10 -1.42 -22.58
N GLY A 308 13.87 -1.71 -22.17
CA GLY A 308 12.70 -1.65 -23.04
C GLY A 308 12.28 -0.24 -23.48
N LEU A 309 12.82 0.80 -22.85
CA LEU A 309 12.57 2.20 -23.21
C LEU A 309 13.48 2.71 -24.33
N VAL A 310 14.62 2.03 -24.58
CA VAL A 310 15.63 2.45 -25.56
C VAL A 310 15.05 2.72 -26.96
N PRO A 311 14.18 1.85 -27.54
CA PRO A 311 13.62 2.11 -28.86
C PRO A 311 12.80 3.40 -28.92
N PHE A 312 12.10 3.76 -27.84
CA PHE A 312 11.26 4.96 -27.78
C PHE A 312 12.11 6.23 -27.64
N CYS A 313 13.20 6.18 -26.88
CA CYS A 313 14.14 7.30 -26.82
C CYS A 313 14.89 7.51 -28.14
N ARG A 314 15.21 6.43 -28.87
CA ARG A 314 15.77 6.52 -30.23
C ARG A 314 14.78 7.12 -31.24
N GLU A 315 13.51 6.70 -31.16
CA GLU A 315 12.44 7.23 -32.00
C GLU A 315 12.14 8.71 -31.70
N ASN A 316 12.20 9.10 -30.43
CA ASN A 316 11.97 10.47 -29.98
C ASN A 316 13.19 11.02 -29.21
N PRO A 317 14.16 11.64 -29.91
CA PRO A 317 15.35 12.23 -29.28
C PRO A 317 15.05 13.38 -28.30
N GLN A 318 13.82 13.91 -28.29
CA GLN A 318 13.36 14.96 -27.37
C GLN A 318 12.70 14.40 -26.11
N LEU A 319 12.50 13.09 -26.02
CA LEU A 319 11.99 12.44 -24.81
C LEU A 319 13.03 12.49 -23.70
N ARG A 320 12.59 12.88 -22.50
CA ARG A 320 13.38 12.88 -21.26
C ARG A 320 12.67 12.00 -20.25
N ILE A 321 13.36 10.96 -19.81
CA ILE A 321 12.85 9.99 -18.83
C ILE A 321 13.57 10.24 -17.50
N SER A 322 12.80 10.46 -16.44
CA SER A 322 13.26 10.38 -15.06
C SER A 322 12.78 9.06 -14.47
N HIS A 323 13.69 8.20 -14.03
CA HIS A 323 13.38 6.90 -13.45
C HIS A 323 13.86 6.87 -12.00
N GLN A 324 12.90 6.88 -11.08
CA GLN A 324 13.12 6.90 -9.64
C GLN A 324 12.82 5.53 -9.04
N VAL A 325 13.69 5.05 -8.15
CA VAL A 325 13.53 3.77 -7.45
C VAL A 325 13.63 3.99 -5.96
N SER A 326 12.58 3.64 -5.22
CA SER A 326 12.55 3.79 -3.76
C SER A 326 13.54 2.86 -3.07
N MET A 327 14.46 3.43 -2.31
CA MET A 327 15.40 2.68 -1.46
C MET A 327 14.66 1.85 -0.43
N LEU A 328 13.65 2.42 0.22
CA LEU A 328 12.86 1.76 1.25
C LEU A 328 11.95 0.66 0.65
N ASN A 329 11.08 1.05 -0.28
CA ASN A 329 10.01 0.19 -0.73
C ASN A 329 10.44 -0.81 -1.81
N VAL A 330 11.53 -0.56 -2.54
CA VAL A 330 12.05 -1.50 -3.55
C VAL A 330 13.31 -2.19 -3.07
N ILE A 331 14.40 -1.46 -2.85
CA ILE A 331 15.72 -2.05 -2.59
C ILE A 331 15.74 -2.79 -1.25
N PHE A 332 15.32 -2.16 -0.16
CA PHE A 332 15.35 -2.75 1.19
C PHE A 332 14.33 -3.87 1.32
N SER A 333 13.12 -3.63 0.82
CA SER A 333 12.06 -4.64 0.81
C SER A 333 12.48 -5.91 0.06
N ARG A 334 13.16 -5.80 -1.09
CA ARG A 334 13.72 -6.96 -1.81
C ARG A 334 14.85 -7.64 -1.05
N ALA A 335 15.75 -6.88 -0.45
CA ALA A 335 16.84 -7.42 0.37
C ALA A 335 16.31 -8.24 1.56
N LEU A 336 15.24 -7.76 2.21
CA LEU A 336 14.54 -8.47 3.28
C LEU A 336 13.79 -9.72 2.75
N LEU A 337 13.09 -9.62 1.61
CA LEU A 337 12.43 -10.75 0.92
C LEU A 337 13.38 -11.92 0.65
N ARG A 338 14.66 -11.67 0.36
CA ARG A 338 15.64 -12.74 0.14
C ARG A 338 16.04 -13.51 1.40
N ARG A 339 15.90 -12.90 2.58
CA ARG A 339 16.43 -13.44 3.85
C ARG A 339 15.33 -13.84 4.83
N ALA A 340 14.14 -13.34 4.61
CA ALA A 340 13.01 -13.72 5.41
C ALA A 340 12.63 -15.17 5.14
N THR A 341 12.62 -15.96 6.21
CA THR A 341 12.03 -17.30 6.21
C THR A 341 10.51 -17.25 6.30
N SER A 342 9.96 -16.05 6.54
CA SER A 342 8.54 -15.77 6.59
C SER A 342 8.14 -14.35 6.09
N PHE A 343 7.04 -14.14 5.35
CA PHE A 343 6.37 -12.85 5.11
C PHE A 343 5.98 -12.19 6.43
N GLU A 344 5.60 -12.99 7.42
CA GLU A 344 5.37 -12.54 8.80
C GLU A 344 6.66 -11.97 9.42
N GLY A 345 7.82 -12.54 9.09
CA GLY A 345 9.14 -11.99 9.42
C GLY A 345 9.46 -10.69 8.68
N LEU A 346 9.04 -10.54 7.42
CA LEU A 346 9.12 -9.26 6.71
C LEU A 346 8.23 -8.19 7.30
N GLN A 347 7.00 -8.55 7.63
CA GLN A 347 6.02 -7.65 8.20
C GLN A 347 6.48 -7.22 9.60
N THR A 348 7.08 -8.12 10.38
CA THR A 348 7.76 -7.82 11.64
C THR A 348 8.95 -6.87 11.46
N HIS A 349 9.75 -7.02 10.39
CA HIS A 349 10.91 -6.16 10.11
C HIS A 349 10.55 -4.82 9.45
N ALA A 350 9.38 -4.71 8.83
CA ALA A 350 8.82 -3.47 8.29
C ALA A 350 7.88 -2.75 9.27
N SER A 351 7.36 -3.45 10.29
CA SER A 351 6.50 -2.90 11.34
C SER A 351 7.27 -2.39 12.55
N HIS A 352 8.50 -2.84 12.76
CA HIS A 352 9.43 -2.20 13.68
C HIS A 352 10.15 -1.09 12.89
N GLU A 353 10.55 -0.01 13.57
CA GLU A 353 11.68 0.81 13.10
C GLU A 353 12.75 -0.13 12.53
N ILE A 354 13.45 0.27 11.46
CA ILE A 354 14.55 -0.53 10.88
C ILE A 354 15.61 -0.74 11.97
N GLY A 355 15.39 -1.76 12.80
CA GLY A 355 16.20 -2.07 13.96
C GLY A 355 17.44 -2.79 13.49
N GLU A 356 18.45 -2.81 14.35
CA GLU A 356 19.77 -3.38 14.06
C GLU A 356 19.67 -4.80 13.45
N VAL A 357 18.73 -5.63 13.90
CA VAL A 357 18.50 -7.00 13.39
C VAL A 357 17.92 -7.04 11.96
N ALA A 358 16.96 -6.18 11.63
CA ALA A 358 16.42 -6.08 10.28
C ALA A 358 17.48 -5.53 9.32
N PHE A 359 18.26 -4.58 9.82
CA PHE A 359 19.39 -3.98 9.13
C PHE A 359 20.51 -4.98 8.86
N GLU A 360 20.95 -5.76 9.84
CA GLU A 360 21.95 -6.83 9.69
C GLU A 360 21.52 -7.86 8.63
N LYS A 361 20.27 -8.33 8.71
CA LYS A 361 19.72 -9.29 7.74
C LYS A 361 19.69 -8.71 6.33
N ALA A 362 19.22 -7.47 6.16
CA ALA A 362 19.18 -6.80 4.87
C ALA A 362 20.59 -6.46 4.34
N SER A 363 21.50 -6.00 5.20
CA SER A 363 22.87 -5.56 4.90
C SER A 363 23.66 -6.59 4.09
N SER A 364 23.47 -7.87 4.36
CA SER A 364 24.08 -8.96 3.60
C SER A 364 23.69 -8.97 2.10
N ALA A 365 22.48 -8.52 1.75
CA ALA A 365 21.90 -8.57 0.40
C ALA A 365 21.75 -7.18 -0.27
N LEU A 366 21.79 -6.08 0.50
CA LEU A 366 21.63 -4.70 0.00
C LEU A 366 22.63 -4.33 -1.09
N PHE A 367 23.88 -4.75 -0.93
CA PHE A 367 24.92 -4.51 -1.94
C PHE A 367 24.54 -5.15 -3.28
N SER A 368 24.13 -6.42 -3.27
CA SER A 368 23.74 -7.13 -4.49
C SER A 368 22.49 -6.54 -5.14
N GLU A 369 21.47 -6.15 -4.37
CA GLU A 369 20.27 -5.48 -4.90
C GLU A 369 20.62 -4.16 -5.58
N THR A 370 21.46 -3.34 -4.94
CA THR A 370 21.91 -2.06 -5.50
C THR A 370 22.75 -2.26 -6.76
N VAL A 371 23.69 -3.21 -6.73
CA VAL A 371 24.57 -3.53 -7.87
C VAL A 371 23.76 -4.01 -9.08
N ASN A 372 22.71 -4.81 -8.88
CA ASN A 372 21.86 -5.30 -9.98
C ASN A 372 21.22 -4.13 -10.75
N TRP A 373 20.67 -3.15 -10.04
CA TRP A 373 20.15 -1.93 -10.65
C TRP A 373 21.24 -1.16 -11.37
N LEU A 374 22.36 -0.86 -10.68
CA LEU A 374 23.43 -0.07 -11.29
C LEU A 374 24.02 -0.73 -12.55
N ALA A 375 24.15 -2.07 -12.57
CA ALA A 375 24.63 -2.83 -13.71
C ALA A 375 23.72 -2.71 -14.95
N GLU A 376 22.40 -2.71 -14.76
CA GLU A 376 21.44 -2.49 -15.84
C GLU A 376 21.52 -1.05 -16.37
N ILE A 377 21.59 -0.08 -15.46
CA ILE A 377 21.58 1.33 -15.79
C ILE A 377 22.84 1.75 -16.58
N VAL A 378 24.03 1.30 -16.18
CA VAL A 378 25.27 1.60 -16.92
C VAL A 378 25.36 0.91 -18.28
N SER A 379 24.56 -0.14 -18.51
CA SER A 379 24.49 -0.83 -19.81
C SER A 379 23.56 -0.13 -20.81
N LEU A 380 22.69 0.78 -20.38
CA LEU A 380 21.74 1.46 -21.28
C LEU A 380 22.41 2.22 -22.44
N PRO A 381 23.52 2.96 -22.26
CA PRO A 381 24.22 3.59 -23.39
C PRO A 381 24.75 2.59 -24.41
N LYS A 382 25.19 1.40 -23.98
CA LYS A 382 25.64 0.33 -24.89
C LYS A 382 24.47 -0.32 -25.64
N ALA A 383 23.32 -0.45 -24.98
CA ALA A 383 22.06 -0.79 -25.65
C ALA A 383 21.60 0.32 -26.62
N GLY A 384 22.23 1.50 -26.54
CA GLY A 384 22.06 2.69 -27.37
C GLY A 384 20.89 3.58 -26.98
N MET A 385 20.67 3.71 -25.67
CA MET A 385 19.96 4.84 -25.09
C MET A 385 20.66 6.14 -25.49
N PRO A 386 19.96 7.11 -26.12
CA PRO A 386 20.56 8.39 -26.50
C PRO A 386 21.01 9.22 -25.29
N ASP A 387 22.10 9.95 -25.43
CA ASP A 387 22.63 10.83 -24.38
C ASP A 387 21.60 11.86 -23.92
N GLY A 388 21.49 12.03 -22.59
CA GLY A 388 20.58 12.98 -21.96
C GLY A 388 19.09 12.61 -22.07
N SER A 389 18.72 11.48 -22.69
CA SER A 389 17.33 11.04 -22.78
C SER A 389 16.80 10.37 -21.51
N TYR A 390 17.68 9.95 -20.60
CA TYR A 390 17.35 9.14 -19.44
C TYR A 390 18.16 9.58 -18.22
N THR A 391 17.52 9.61 -17.05
CA THR A 391 18.13 9.87 -15.74
C THR A 391 17.58 8.87 -14.75
N PHE A 392 18.47 8.18 -14.04
CA PHE A 392 18.14 7.25 -12.97
C PHE A 392 18.38 7.92 -11.62
N SER A 393 17.52 7.67 -10.64
CA SER A 393 17.67 8.20 -9.29
C SER A 393 17.27 7.17 -8.23
N LEU A 394 18.15 6.97 -7.25
CA LEU A 394 17.79 6.29 -6.00
C LEU A 394 17.07 7.30 -5.10
N ASP A 395 15.84 6.97 -4.74
CA ASP A 395 14.97 7.80 -3.90
C ASP A 395 15.03 7.33 -2.44
N GLY A 396 15.56 8.17 -1.57
CA GLY A 396 15.70 7.92 -0.14
C GLY A 396 14.52 8.39 0.70
N GLU A 397 13.54 9.09 0.13
CA GLU A 397 12.39 9.57 0.89
C GLU A 397 11.49 8.40 1.36
N PRO A 398 10.84 8.53 2.53
CA PRO A 398 10.87 9.67 3.46
C PRO A 398 12.04 9.61 4.47
N ILE A 399 13.02 8.72 4.26
CA ILE A 399 14.11 8.43 5.22
C ILE A 399 15.52 8.72 4.66
N PRO A 400 15.79 9.89 4.06
CA PRO A 400 17.02 10.16 3.32
C PRO A 400 18.27 10.04 4.21
N LEU A 401 18.18 10.40 5.50
CA LEU A 401 19.28 10.27 6.46
C LEU A 401 19.67 8.81 6.72
N ILE A 402 18.68 7.92 6.84
CA ILE A 402 18.92 6.48 7.03
C ILE A 402 19.51 5.92 5.73
N CYS A 403 18.96 6.27 4.57
CA CYS A 403 19.50 5.85 3.29
C CYS A 403 20.96 6.29 3.11
N SER A 404 21.33 7.52 3.48
CA SER A 404 22.72 7.99 3.50
C SER A 404 23.62 7.12 4.35
N ARG A 405 23.26 6.85 5.61
CA ARG A 405 24.05 6.00 6.51
C ARG A 405 24.25 4.59 5.93
N ILE A 406 23.18 3.99 5.42
CA ILE A 406 23.22 2.64 4.87
C ILE A 406 24.11 2.60 3.63
N PHE A 407 23.96 3.58 2.74
CA PHE A 407 24.76 3.65 1.54
C PHE A 407 26.25 3.82 1.86
N GLN A 408 26.59 4.70 2.81
CA GLN A 408 27.97 4.98 3.20
C GLN A 408 28.64 3.81 3.94
N HIS A 409 27.95 3.19 4.90
CA HIS A 409 28.56 2.20 5.78
C HIS A 409 28.43 0.75 5.31
N VAL A 410 27.43 0.44 4.47
CA VAL A 410 27.21 -0.91 3.95
C VAL A 410 27.58 -0.99 2.48
N VAL A 411 26.95 -0.17 1.65
CA VAL A 411 27.05 -0.33 0.19
C VAL A 411 28.42 0.12 -0.31
N LEU A 412 28.85 1.33 0.02
CA LEU A 412 30.16 1.85 -0.39
C LEU A 412 31.32 1.11 0.29
N ARG A 413 31.17 0.67 1.54
CA ARG A 413 32.19 -0.14 2.21
C ARG A 413 32.40 -1.48 1.49
N LYS A 414 31.31 -2.17 1.09
CA LYS A 414 31.39 -3.41 0.30
C LYS A 414 31.95 -3.18 -1.10
N GLU A 415 31.66 -2.03 -1.72
CA GLU A 415 32.28 -1.66 -2.98
C GLU A 415 33.79 -1.41 -2.84
N THR A 416 34.23 -0.67 -1.82
CA THR A 416 35.65 -0.48 -1.55
C THR A 416 36.33 -1.82 -1.27
N MET A 417 35.73 -2.70 -0.48
CA MET A 417 36.27 -4.04 -0.22
C MET A 417 36.44 -4.84 -1.52
N ARG A 418 35.45 -4.79 -2.41
CA ARG A 418 35.53 -5.42 -3.74
C ARG A 418 36.71 -4.87 -4.55
N ILE A 419 36.93 -3.55 -4.56
CA ILE A 419 38.07 -2.90 -5.23
C ILE A 419 39.39 -3.35 -4.60
N THR A 420 39.50 -3.36 -3.27
CA THR A 420 40.68 -3.79 -2.52
C THR A 420 41.04 -5.25 -2.83
N ILE A 421 40.05 -6.14 -2.85
CA ILE A 421 40.25 -7.54 -3.24
C ILE A 421 40.71 -7.63 -4.69
N GLU A 422 40.08 -6.89 -5.60
CA GLU A 422 40.46 -6.89 -7.02
C GLU A 422 41.90 -6.44 -7.25
N GLN A 423 42.39 -5.43 -6.53
CA GLN A 423 43.79 -4.99 -6.58
C GLN A 423 44.77 -6.03 -6.01
N SER A 424 44.31 -6.84 -5.06
CA SER A 424 45.10 -7.91 -4.44
C SER A 424 45.14 -9.19 -5.27
N LEU A 425 44.12 -9.43 -6.12
CA LEU A 425 44.02 -10.64 -6.97
C LEU A 425 45.31 -11.03 -7.71
N PRO A 426 46.11 -10.11 -8.30
CA PRO A 426 47.34 -10.48 -9.00
C PRO A 426 48.41 -11.11 -8.10
N SER A 427 48.37 -10.85 -6.79
CA SER A 427 49.32 -11.35 -5.79
C SER A 427 48.88 -12.65 -5.10
N LEU A 428 47.62 -13.06 -5.27
CA LEU A 428 47.08 -14.30 -4.71
C LEU A 428 47.50 -15.51 -5.55
N ASP A 429 47.61 -16.68 -4.91
CA ASP A 429 47.84 -17.93 -5.62
C ASP A 429 46.70 -18.23 -6.60
N ILE A 430 46.99 -19.04 -7.62
CA ILE A 430 46.06 -19.25 -8.73
C ILE A 430 44.73 -19.87 -8.30
N GLY A 431 44.72 -20.73 -7.27
CA GLY A 431 43.51 -21.38 -6.76
C GLY A 431 42.62 -20.36 -6.05
N THR A 432 43.19 -19.61 -5.12
CA THR A 432 42.48 -18.55 -4.37
C THR A 432 42.01 -17.44 -5.31
N ARG A 433 42.84 -17.02 -6.26
CA ARG A 433 42.48 -16.00 -7.25
C ARG A 433 41.29 -16.43 -8.12
N LEU A 434 41.20 -17.72 -8.47
CA LEU A 434 40.07 -18.27 -9.21
C LEU A 434 38.80 -18.33 -8.35
N ASP A 435 38.88 -18.78 -7.10
CA ASP A 435 37.72 -18.82 -6.19
C ASP A 435 37.20 -17.42 -5.81
N VAL A 436 38.07 -16.52 -5.36
CA VAL A 436 37.73 -15.14 -5.00
C VAL A 436 37.22 -14.37 -6.23
N GLY A 437 37.88 -14.55 -7.37
CA GLY A 437 37.45 -13.96 -8.64
C GLY A 437 36.04 -14.40 -9.10
N LEU A 438 35.56 -15.58 -8.70
CA LEU A 438 34.21 -16.07 -8.98
C LEU A 438 33.14 -15.45 -8.08
N ARG A 439 33.52 -14.80 -6.97
CA ARG A 439 32.61 -14.20 -5.99
C ARG A 439 32.52 -12.68 -6.09
N LEU A 440 33.39 -12.04 -6.88
CA LEU A 440 33.40 -10.59 -7.09
C LEU A 440 32.42 -10.18 -8.20
N HIS A 441 31.43 -9.35 -7.86
CA HIS A 441 30.53 -8.73 -8.82
C HIS A 441 31.29 -7.73 -9.72
N ARG A 442 31.05 -7.72 -11.04
CA ARG A 442 31.75 -6.81 -11.99
C ARG A 442 30.83 -6.05 -12.95
N GLY A 443 29.52 -6.22 -12.82
CA GLY A 443 28.55 -5.73 -13.81
C GLY A 443 28.29 -4.23 -13.77
N HIS A 444 28.50 -3.56 -12.63
CA HIS A 444 28.18 -2.15 -12.42
C HIS A 444 29.29 -1.18 -12.86
N GLY A 445 30.48 -1.66 -13.22
CA GLY A 445 31.60 -0.80 -13.65
C GLY A 445 31.90 0.31 -12.63
N ASN A 446 32.01 1.55 -13.10
CA ASN A 446 32.27 2.73 -12.25
C ASN A 446 30.98 3.42 -11.75
N ALA A 447 29.82 2.74 -11.73
CA ALA A 447 28.54 3.35 -11.36
C ALA A 447 28.55 4.02 -9.98
N PHE A 448 29.18 3.40 -8.98
CA PHE A 448 29.27 3.98 -7.64
C PHE A 448 30.06 5.28 -7.61
N ALA A 449 31.19 5.35 -8.34
CA ALA A 449 31.95 6.59 -8.46
C ALA A 449 31.13 7.67 -9.16
N GLN A 450 30.40 7.33 -10.23
CA GLN A 450 29.52 8.29 -10.91
C GLN A 450 28.39 8.82 -10.03
N LEU A 451 27.81 7.95 -9.18
CA LEU A 451 26.78 8.32 -8.21
C LEU A 451 27.33 9.25 -7.13
N VAL A 452 28.50 8.94 -6.57
CA VAL A 452 29.19 9.74 -5.55
C VAL A 452 29.61 11.10 -6.09
N ASP A 453 30.22 11.14 -7.27
CA ASP A 453 30.70 12.36 -7.90
C ASP A 453 29.58 13.18 -8.57
N ASN A 454 28.35 12.64 -8.61
CA ASN A 454 27.20 13.20 -9.33
C ASN A 454 27.55 13.60 -10.78
N SER A 455 28.37 12.78 -11.44
CA SER A 455 29.03 13.10 -12.71
C SER A 455 28.34 12.51 -13.94
N SER A 456 27.22 11.80 -13.74
CA SER A 456 26.51 11.10 -14.82
C SER A 456 24.98 11.22 -14.72
N PHE A 457 24.28 10.34 -15.44
CA PHE A 457 22.82 10.21 -15.42
C PHE A 457 22.30 9.36 -14.25
N ILE A 458 23.18 8.92 -13.34
CA ILE A 458 22.86 8.15 -12.13
C ILE A 458 22.93 9.11 -10.93
N LYS A 459 21.84 9.21 -10.16
CA LYS A 459 21.71 10.17 -9.06
C LYS A 459 21.14 9.51 -7.80
N ALA A 460 21.22 10.23 -6.68
CA ALA A 460 20.45 9.99 -5.47
C ALA A 460 19.94 11.32 -4.94
N ASN A 461 18.80 11.32 -4.22
CA ASN A 461 18.32 12.50 -3.48
C ASN A 461 18.72 12.50 -1.99
N PHE A 462 19.51 11.51 -1.57
CA PHE A 462 20.21 11.47 -0.30
C PHE A 462 21.72 11.55 -0.54
N ASP A 463 22.51 11.84 0.49
CA ASP A 463 23.97 11.90 0.39
C ASP A 463 24.56 10.47 0.31
N PRO A 464 25.12 10.05 -0.85
CA PRO A 464 25.76 8.75 -0.97
C PRO A 464 27.08 8.68 -0.20
N GLY A 465 27.69 9.81 0.16
CA GLY A 465 29.00 9.95 0.81
C GLY A 465 30.17 9.69 -0.14
N GLN A 466 31.29 9.18 0.40
CA GLN A 466 32.54 8.94 -0.35
C GLN A 466 32.96 7.47 -0.25
N LEU A 467 33.70 6.99 -1.27
CA LEU A 467 34.34 5.69 -1.21
C LEU A 467 35.35 5.65 -0.06
N TRP A 468 35.40 4.52 0.66
CA TRP A 468 36.36 4.31 1.74
C TRP A 468 37.79 4.23 1.19
N ASN A 469 38.79 4.53 2.04
CA ASN A 469 40.19 4.47 1.65
C ASN A 469 40.62 3.02 1.38
N VAL A 470 40.94 2.74 0.11
CA VAL A 470 41.33 1.41 -0.39
C VAL A 470 42.63 0.93 0.26
N GLU A 471 43.60 1.82 0.47
CA GLU A 471 44.91 1.49 1.04
C GLU A 471 44.81 1.17 2.54
N GLU A 472 44.01 1.93 3.29
CA GLU A 472 43.73 1.65 4.70
C GLU A 472 42.99 0.33 4.88
N MET A 473 41.99 0.05 4.02
CA MET A 473 41.24 -1.21 4.05
C MET A 473 42.12 -2.41 3.69
N LEU A 474 43.07 -2.23 2.76
CA LEU A 474 44.08 -3.24 2.42
C LEU A 474 44.99 -3.53 3.63
N ALA A 475 45.45 -2.48 4.32
CA ALA A 475 46.26 -2.60 5.52
C ALA A 475 45.49 -3.27 6.67
N GLU A 476 44.20 -2.98 6.84
CA GLU A 476 43.33 -3.60 7.83
C GLU A 476 43.13 -5.10 7.58
N LEU A 477 42.86 -5.50 6.33
CA LEU A 477 42.75 -6.91 5.93
C LEU A 477 44.06 -7.68 6.20
N GLN A 478 45.21 -7.06 5.92
CA GLN A 478 46.53 -7.63 6.23
C GLN A 478 46.76 -7.76 7.74
N ARG A 479 46.24 -6.83 8.55
CA ARG A 479 46.38 -6.84 10.02
C ARG A 479 45.50 -7.92 10.67
N ILE A 480 44.25 -8.06 10.23
CA ILE A 480 43.31 -9.09 10.72
C ILE A 480 43.83 -10.50 10.40
N GLY A 481 44.44 -10.70 9.22
CA GLY A 481 45.06 -11.98 8.85
C GLY A 481 46.23 -12.44 9.73
N SER A 482 46.79 -11.55 10.58
CA SER A 482 47.96 -11.85 11.43
C SER A 482 47.64 -12.18 12.90
N THR A 483 46.38 -12.10 13.33
CA THR A 483 45.97 -12.22 14.75
C THR A 483 45.25 -13.52 15.13
N LEU A 484 45.12 -14.49 14.22
CA LEU A 484 44.54 -15.81 14.49
C LEU A 484 45.61 -16.89 14.73
N VAL A 485 46.26 -16.87 15.90
CA VAL A 485 46.94 -18.05 16.51
C VAL A 485 46.72 -18.00 18.03
N PRO A 486 46.14 -19.06 18.64
CA PRO A 486 46.94 -19.85 19.57
C PRO A 486 46.73 -21.39 19.53
N GLU A 487 47.87 -22.07 19.53
CA GLU A 487 48.22 -23.43 19.98
C GLU A 487 47.17 -24.32 20.71
N LYS A 488 46.91 -25.55 20.19
CA LYS A 488 47.51 -26.83 20.68
C LYS A 488 46.92 -28.08 19.99
N ASN A 489 47.83 -28.92 19.47
CA ASN A 489 47.75 -30.37 19.19
C ASN A 489 47.07 -30.90 17.90
N LEU A 490 47.83 -30.81 16.80
CA LEU A 490 48.26 -31.89 15.86
C LEU A 490 47.34 -33.12 15.60
N ASP A 491 46.81 -33.26 14.38
CA ASP A 491 47.53 -33.98 13.29
C ASP A 491 46.95 -33.74 11.86
N PHE A 492 47.81 -33.15 11.01
CA PHE A 492 47.98 -33.19 9.54
C PHE A 492 46.80 -33.06 8.53
N ASN A 493 46.66 -31.88 7.88
CA ASN A 493 47.45 -31.48 6.69
C ASN A 493 47.17 -30.02 6.24
N LEU A 494 48.27 -29.27 6.01
CA LEU A 494 48.54 -27.94 5.38
C LEU A 494 47.39 -26.99 4.92
N PRO A 495 47.59 -25.65 5.04
CA PRO A 495 46.51 -24.65 5.09
C PRO A 495 45.86 -24.39 3.74
N THR A 496 44.55 -24.65 3.66
CA THR A 496 43.67 -24.37 2.52
C THR A 496 43.08 -22.96 2.61
N GLY A 497 42.64 -22.43 1.45
CA GLY A 497 42.12 -21.07 1.23
C GLY A 497 40.83 -20.68 1.97
N ASP A 498 40.52 -21.33 3.09
CA ASP A 498 39.32 -21.08 3.90
C ASP A 498 39.45 -19.83 4.79
N ALA A 499 40.67 -19.40 5.14
CA ALA A 499 40.88 -18.23 6.00
C ALA A 499 40.54 -16.88 5.32
N VAL A 500 40.64 -16.78 4.00
CA VAL A 500 40.21 -15.58 3.24
C VAL A 500 38.69 -15.57 3.07
N LEU A 501 38.08 -16.76 2.98
CA LEU A 501 36.64 -16.94 2.87
C LEU A 501 35.91 -16.62 4.18
N ASP A 502 36.49 -16.97 5.31
CA ASP A 502 35.95 -16.60 6.64
C ASP A 502 36.03 -15.10 6.90
N ILE A 503 36.99 -14.37 6.31
CA ILE A 503 37.03 -12.89 6.41
C ILE A 503 35.94 -12.26 5.53
N VAL A 504 35.63 -12.85 4.37
CA VAL A 504 34.53 -12.38 3.49
C VAL A 504 33.15 -12.73 4.05
N TYR A 505 33.02 -13.79 4.87
CA TYR A 505 31.75 -14.22 5.49
C TYR A 505 31.53 -13.73 6.93
N ASN A 506 32.56 -13.50 7.75
CA ASN A 506 32.41 -13.15 9.19
C ASN A 506 32.59 -11.65 9.54
N LEU A 507 32.63 -10.75 8.55
CA LEU A 507 32.67 -9.30 8.80
C LEU A 507 31.29 -8.67 9.04
N ASP A 508 30.20 -9.47 9.06
CA ASP A 508 28.84 -9.01 9.38
C ASP A 508 28.65 -8.72 10.89
N THR A 509 29.57 -9.09 11.79
CA THR A 509 29.41 -8.98 13.26
C THR A 509 30.36 -8.02 13.99
N VAL A 510 31.10 -7.15 13.28
CA VAL A 510 32.01 -6.21 13.95
C VAL A 510 31.72 -4.78 13.51
N PHE A 511 31.39 -3.94 14.49
CA PHE A 511 31.28 -2.47 14.46
C PHE A 511 29.88 -1.85 14.31
N THR A 512 29.08 -1.93 15.38
CA THR A 512 28.02 -0.97 15.71
C THR A 512 28.19 -0.45 17.14
N SER A 513 28.93 0.65 17.32
CA SER A 513 28.76 1.53 18.48
C SER A 513 29.32 2.90 18.16
N PRO A 514 28.57 3.98 18.43
CA PRO A 514 29.18 5.12 19.08
C PRO A 514 28.41 5.62 20.31
N SER A 515 29.20 6.12 21.25
CA SER A 515 28.94 6.60 22.59
C SER A 515 28.19 7.94 22.70
N GLN A 516 27.59 8.12 23.87
CA GLN A 516 27.04 9.36 24.46
C GLN A 516 28.06 10.52 24.53
N ASP A 517 27.61 11.79 24.48
CA ASP A 517 27.58 12.73 25.64
C ASP A 517 27.17 14.19 25.25
N THR A 518 26.59 14.88 26.25
CA THR A 518 26.46 16.33 26.50
C THR A 518 25.11 17.07 26.30
N THR A 519 24.84 17.89 27.32
CA THR A 519 23.54 18.42 27.81
C THR A 519 23.48 19.95 27.89
N LYS A 520 22.25 20.51 28.02
CA LYS A 520 21.81 21.82 28.63
C LYS A 520 21.98 23.10 27.76
N THR A 521 21.08 24.10 27.71
CA THR A 521 20.42 24.84 28.83
C THR A 521 19.23 25.75 28.36
N MET A 522 18.43 26.20 29.34
CA MET A 522 17.10 26.84 29.39
C MET A 522 16.89 28.37 29.11
N ARG A 523 15.60 28.71 28.80
CA ARG A 523 14.67 29.78 29.34
C ARG A 523 14.66 31.25 28.84
N GLY A 524 13.43 31.77 28.66
CA GLY A 524 13.03 33.19 28.85
C GLY A 524 11.55 33.51 28.52
N LEU A 525 10.73 33.89 29.54
CA LEU A 525 9.30 34.29 29.49
C LEU A 525 9.07 35.74 28.97
N GLN A 526 7.85 36.07 28.50
CA GLN A 526 6.99 37.14 29.08
C GLN A 526 5.58 37.31 28.44
N THR A 527 4.62 37.72 29.29
CA THR A 527 3.15 37.79 29.17
C THR A 527 2.63 39.21 28.93
N ILE A 528 1.57 39.46 28.12
CA ILE A 528 0.61 40.60 28.28
C ILE A 528 -0.81 40.22 27.76
N PHE A 529 -1.84 40.64 28.52
CA PHE A 529 -3.31 40.54 28.32
C PHE A 529 -3.90 41.74 27.53
N VAL A 530 -5.10 41.63 26.90
CA VAL A 530 -6.25 42.58 26.98
C VAL A 530 -7.54 42.07 26.25
N LEU A 531 -8.71 42.42 26.83
CA LEU A 531 -10.14 42.19 26.47
C LEU A 531 -10.57 42.86 25.13
N GLY A 532 -11.64 42.54 24.39
CA GLY A 532 -12.89 41.77 24.52
C GLY A 532 -14.12 42.63 24.11
N THR A 533 -14.98 42.19 23.16
CA THR A 533 -16.41 42.59 23.01
C THR A 533 -17.17 41.66 22.03
N LEU A 534 -18.35 41.16 22.41
CA LEU A 534 -19.25 40.26 21.64
C LEU A 534 -20.50 41.02 21.12
N PHE A 535 -20.92 40.75 19.88
CA PHE A 535 -22.26 41.07 19.34
C PHE A 535 -23.01 39.74 19.05
N LEU A 536 -24.28 39.65 19.44
CA LEU A 536 -25.16 38.49 19.19
C LEU A 536 -26.08 38.78 18.00
N THR A 537 -26.00 37.97 16.94
CA THR A 537 -26.98 37.91 15.84
C THR A 537 -27.71 36.57 15.86
N THR A 538 -29.03 36.59 15.70
CA THR A 538 -29.90 35.40 15.71
C THR A 538 -29.85 34.70 14.34
N VAL A 539 -29.47 33.41 14.29
CA VAL A 539 -29.33 32.63 13.05
C VAL A 539 -30.46 31.60 12.92
N ASN A 540 -31.19 31.63 11.79
CA ASN A 540 -32.23 30.65 11.44
C ASN A 540 -31.61 29.28 11.06
N ALA A 541 -32.37 28.19 11.24
CA ALA A 541 -31.95 26.84 10.85
C ALA A 541 -31.64 26.75 9.34
N VAL A 542 -30.48 26.22 8.97
CA VAL A 542 -30.04 26.06 7.57
C VAL A 542 -30.56 24.74 7.01
N SER A 543 -31.32 24.78 5.92
CA SER A 543 -31.82 23.58 5.23
C SER A 543 -30.68 22.74 4.63
N LEU A 544 -30.77 21.42 4.69
CA LEU A 544 -29.86 20.51 4.00
C LEU A 544 -29.87 20.73 2.47
N PRO A 545 -28.75 20.47 1.76
CA PRO A 545 -28.71 20.55 0.30
C PRO A 545 -29.76 19.66 -0.37
N THR A 546 -30.23 20.08 -1.53
CA THR A 546 -31.20 19.31 -2.33
C THR A 546 -30.67 17.91 -2.63
N GLY A 547 -31.50 16.89 -2.39
CA GLY A 547 -31.18 15.49 -2.67
C GLY A 547 -30.40 14.78 -1.57
N VAL A 548 -30.11 15.40 -0.43
CA VAL A 548 -29.62 14.69 0.76
C VAL A 548 -30.80 14.04 1.48
N PRO A 549 -30.80 12.71 1.70
CA PRO A 549 -31.87 12.04 2.42
C PRO A 549 -31.94 12.50 3.88
N ARG A 550 -33.15 12.62 4.41
CA ARG A 550 -33.43 13.08 5.78
C ARG A 550 -33.82 11.97 6.73
N ASP A 551 -34.21 10.83 6.18
CA ASP A 551 -34.65 9.64 6.90
C ASP A 551 -34.34 8.38 6.09
N ILE A 552 -34.66 7.22 6.69
CA ILE A 552 -34.46 5.92 6.06
C ILE A 552 -35.28 5.77 4.77
N PRO A 553 -36.59 6.12 4.72
CA PRO A 553 -37.36 6.11 3.46
C PRO A 553 -36.71 6.93 2.32
N GLU A 554 -36.36 8.20 2.54
CA GLU A 554 -35.69 9.04 1.53
C GLU A 554 -34.33 8.44 1.13
N PHE A 555 -33.60 7.84 2.08
CA PHE A 555 -32.35 7.14 1.80
C PHE A 555 -32.57 5.95 0.87
N ARG A 556 -33.60 5.13 1.11
CA ARG A 556 -33.97 3.98 0.27
C ARG A 556 -34.51 4.40 -1.09
N ASP A 557 -35.27 5.49 -1.16
CA ASP A 557 -35.75 6.04 -2.42
C ASP A 557 -34.60 6.55 -3.29
N LYS A 558 -33.60 7.17 -2.66
CA LYS A 558 -32.40 7.66 -3.35
C LYS A 558 -31.44 6.54 -3.73
N HIS A 559 -31.26 5.57 -2.84
CA HIS A 559 -30.34 4.44 -2.99
C HIS A 559 -31.13 3.13 -2.89
N PRO A 560 -31.88 2.77 -3.96
CA PRO A 560 -32.69 1.56 -3.95
C PRO A 560 -31.79 0.34 -3.83
N TYR A 561 -32.08 -0.49 -2.84
CA TYR A 561 -31.41 -1.77 -2.64
C TYR A 561 -31.98 -2.83 -3.59
N ASP A 562 -31.12 -3.42 -4.42
CA ASP A 562 -31.47 -4.58 -5.25
C ASP A 562 -30.87 -5.85 -4.62
N PRO A 563 -31.68 -6.77 -4.09
CA PRO A 563 -31.17 -7.98 -3.49
C PRO A 563 -30.44 -8.85 -4.53
N PRO A 564 -29.32 -9.52 -4.16
CA PRO A 564 -28.64 -10.44 -5.04
C PRO A 564 -29.60 -11.47 -5.64
N LYS A 565 -29.50 -11.73 -6.95
CA LYS A 565 -30.30 -12.77 -7.60
C LYS A 565 -30.04 -14.12 -6.93
N HIS A 566 -31.10 -14.89 -6.71
CA HIS A 566 -30.98 -16.24 -6.16
C HIS A 566 -30.18 -17.14 -7.10
N GLU A 567 -28.96 -17.47 -6.70
CA GLU A 567 -28.16 -18.54 -7.30
C GLU A 567 -28.73 -19.91 -6.92
N HIS A 568 -28.31 -20.98 -7.61
CA HIS A 568 -28.73 -22.37 -7.37
C HIS A 568 -28.17 -22.95 -6.04
N ARG A 569 -28.38 -22.26 -4.92
CA ARG A 569 -27.90 -22.61 -3.57
C ARG A 569 -28.98 -23.35 -2.78
N LYS A 570 -28.57 -24.31 -1.94
CA LYS A 570 -29.49 -25.03 -1.05
C LYS A 570 -30.05 -24.07 0.00
N ILE A 571 -31.37 -23.91 0.06
CA ILE A 571 -32.02 -23.05 1.05
C ILE A 571 -32.31 -23.83 2.34
N ILE A 572 -31.79 -23.33 3.45
CA ILE A 572 -32.04 -23.81 4.82
C ILE A 572 -32.98 -22.81 5.50
N ARG A 573 -33.98 -23.32 6.23
CA ARG A 573 -34.89 -22.54 7.06
C ARG A 573 -34.92 -23.11 8.46
N ILE A 574 -35.11 -22.25 9.44
CA ILE A 574 -35.29 -22.58 10.86
C ILE A 574 -36.66 -22.07 11.32
N ARG A 575 -37.16 -22.58 12.45
CA ARG A 575 -38.38 -22.04 13.06
C ARG A 575 -38.14 -20.61 13.53
N ALA A 576 -39.16 -19.77 13.44
CA ALA A 576 -39.18 -18.47 14.11
C ALA A 576 -39.45 -18.64 15.62
N SER A 577 -39.07 -17.64 16.39
CA SER A 577 -39.46 -17.51 17.79
C SER A 577 -40.97 -17.23 17.90
N ARG A 578 -41.61 -17.82 18.92
CA ARG A 578 -43.03 -17.62 19.22
C ARG A 578 -43.30 -16.31 19.96
N ASN A 579 -42.33 -15.82 20.72
CA ASN A 579 -42.35 -14.58 21.48
C ASN A 579 -40.91 -14.17 21.85
N ASP A 580 -40.76 -13.04 22.55
CA ASP A 580 -39.47 -12.45 22.95
C ASP A 580 -38.64 -13.32 23.91
N THR A 581 -39.21 -14.35 24.51
CA THR A 581 -38.52 -15.28 25.43
C THR A 581 -38.21 -16.65 24.80
N ASP A 582 -38.67 -16.88 23.57
CA ASP A 582 -38.50 -18.15 22.86
C ASP A 582 -37.18 -18.15 22.08
N ASP A 583 -36.09 -18.40 22.81
CA ASP A 583 -34.72 -18.50 22.28
C ASP A 583 -34.61 -19.58 21.18
N VAL A 584 -34.02 -19.21 20.04
CA VAL A 584 -33.72 -20.08 18.88
C VAL A 584 -32.23 -20.15 18.56
N SER A 585 -31.35 -19.81 19.52
CA SER A 585 -29.90 -19.80 19.34
C SER A 585 -29.34 -21.11 18.80
N ASP A 586 -29.82 -22.25 19.31
CA ASP A 586 -29.36 -23.58 18.91
C ASP A 586 -29.83 -23.94 17.48
N GLU A 587 -31.08 -23.58 17.14
CA GLU A 587 -31.61 -23.72 15.79
C GLU A 587 -30.89 -22.80 14.80
N PHE A 588 -30.59 -21.56 15.17
CA PHE A 588 -29.82 -20.62 14.35
C PHE A 588 -28.43 -21.17 14.04
N LYS A 589 -27.68 -21.57 15.08
CA LYS A 589 -26.35 -22.18 14.93
C LYS A 589 -26.39 -23.43 14.05
N THR A 590 -27.42 -24.26 14.23
CA THR A 590 -27.63 -25.46 13.39
C THR A 590 -27.98 -25.10 11.95
N GLY A 591 -28.78 -24.04 11.74
CA GLY A 591 -29.14 -23.50 10.43
C GLY A 591 -27.91 -23.01 9.66
N VAL A 592 -27.06 -22.21 10.33
CA VAL A 592 -25.78 -21.73 9.78
C VAL A 592 -24.90 -22.92 9.40
N ARG A 593 -24.70 -23.89 10.29
CA ARG A 593 -23.91 -25.10 10.00
C ARG A 593 -24.43 -25.89 8.80
N LYS A 594 -25.76 -26.00 8.65
CA LYS A 594 -26.38 -26.71 7.51
C LYS A 594 -26.28 -25.94 6.19
N ALA A 595 -26.16 -24.62 6.25
CA ALA A 595 -26.00 -23.74 5.09
C ALA A 595 -24.53 -23.54 4.72
N ASN A 596 -23.58 -23.83 5.61
CA ASN A 596 -22.15 -23.74 5.32
C ASN A 596 -21.75 -24.67 4.17
N GLY A 597 -20.84 -24.22 3.29
CA GLY A 597 -20.39 -24.96 2.11
C GLY A 597 -21.34 -24.89 0.92
N GLY A 598 -21.79 -23.68 0.54
CA GLY A 598 -22.59 -23.41 -0.66
C GLY A 598 -24.10 -23.25 -0.45
N GLY A 599 -24.55 -23.13 0.79
CA GLY A 599 -25.98 -23.00 1.15
C GLY A 599 -26.38 -21.60 1.61
N THR A 600 -27.69 -21.36 1.66
CA THR A 600 -28.30 -20.11 2.14
C THR A 600 -29.19 -20.38 3.34
N LEU A 601 -28.92 -19.75 4.49
CA LEU A 601 -29.88 -19.67 5.59
C LEU A 601 -30.85 -18.52 5.31
N HIS A 602 -32.13 -18.83 5.10
CA HIS A 602 -33.18 -17.83 4.86
C HIS A 602 -34.00 -17.56 6.12
N LEU A 603 -34.00 -16.31 6.55
CA LEU A 603 -34.74 -15.78 7.69
C LEU A 603 -35.86 -14.89 7.13
N ALA A 604 -37.10 -15.38 7.20
CA ALA A 604 -38.20 -14.88 6.39
C ALA A 604 -38.79 -13.56 6.91
N LYS A 605 -39.31 -12.75 5.98
CA LYS A 605 -40.01 -11.49 6.30
C LYS A 605 -41.14 -11.68 7.31
N GLY A 606 -41.23 -10.75 8.26
CA GLY A 606 -42.25 -10.76 9.32
C GLY A 606 -42.07 -11.87 10.36
N LYS A 607 -40.87 -12.45 10.46
CA LYS A 607 -40.50 -13.43 11.49
C LYS A 607 -39.37 -12.89 12.35
N THR A 608 -39.46 -13.13 13.66
CA THR A 608 -38.40 -12.82 14.63
C THR A 608 -37.68 -14.10 15.04
N TYR A 609 -36.36 -14.00 15.20
CA TYR A 609 -35.47 -15.06 15.63
C TYR A 609 -34.68 -14.55 16.84
N VAL A 610 -35.14 -14.91 18.04
CA VAL A 610 -34.56 -14.47 19.32
C VAL A 610 -33.27 -15.24 19.60
N ILE A 611 -32.17 -14.53 19.85
CA ILE A 611 -30.87 -15.10 20.20
C ILE A 611 -30.56 -14.77 21.66
N GLY A 612 -30.71 -15.78 22.52
CA GLY A 612 -30.45 -15.69 23.96
C GLY A 612 -29.09 -16.24 24.42
N LYS A 613 -28.29 -16.82 23.52
CA LYS A 613 -26.99 -17.43 23.87
C LYS A 613 -25.85 -16.90 23.04
N ALA A 614 -24.65 -16.86 23.63
CA ALA A 614 -23.44 -16.52 22.90
C ALA A 614 -23.13 -17.57 21.82
N LEU A 615 -22.94 -17.12 20.58
CA LEU A 615 -22.74 -18.02 19.44
C LEU A 615 -21.31 -17.95 18.89
N ASP A 616 -20.65 -19.10 18.78
CA ASP A 616 -19.45 -19.25 17.95
C ASP A 616 -19.86 -19.77 16.57
N LEU A 617 -19.69 -18.92 15.56
CA LEU A 617 -19.99 -19.11 14.15
C LEU A 617 -18.70 -18.98 13.31
N THR A 618 -17.56 -19.41 13.86
CA THR A 618 -16.29 -19.50 13.13
C THR A 618 -16.22 -20.77 12.27
N GLY A 619 -15.27 -20.81 11.33
CA GLY A 619 -15.09 -21.94 10.40
C GLY A 619 -16.08 -21.96 9.23
N LEU A 620 -16.61 -20.79 8.86
CA LEU A 620 -17.51 -20.65 7.73
C LEU A 620 -16.75 -20.69 6.39
N GLU A 621 -17.40 -21.24 5.38
CA GLU A 621 -16.89 -21.34 4.02
C GLU A 621 -18.08 -21.29 3.06
N ASP A 622 -18.12 -20.29 2.19
CA ASP A 622 -19.10 -20.14 1.11
C ASP A 622 -20.57 -20.19 1.60
N ILE A 623 -20.96 -19.25 2.47
CA ILE A 623 -22.29 -19.23 3.10
C ILE A 623 -23.04 -17.93 2.82
N HIS A 624 -24.34 -18.05 2.57
CA HIS A 624 -25.25 -16.90 2.49
C HIS A 624 -26.22 -16.89 3.67
N ILE A 625 -26.44 -15.72 4.25
CA ILE A 625 -27.52 -15.41 5.18
C ILE A 625 -28.45 -14.43 4.47
N HIS A 626 -29.63 -14.92 4.07
CA HIS A 626 -30.68 -14.08 3.50
C HIS A 626 -31.61 -13.64 4.63
N LEU A 627 -31.44 -12.42 5.11
CA LEU A 627 -32.13 -11.82 6.24
C LEU A 627 -33.21 -10.84 5.77
N GLU A 628 -34.46 -11.30 5.75
CA GLU A 628 -35.65 -10.45 5.53
C GLU A 628 -36.49 -10.25 6.80
N GLY A 629 -36.30 -11.12 7.79
CA GLY A 629 -36.93 -11.04 9.11
C GLY A 629 -36.12 -10.20 10.10
N GLU A 630 -36.27 -10.49 11.39
CA GLU A 630 -35.57 -9.85 12.49
C GLU A 630 -34.77 -10.87 13.30
N ILE A 631 -33.47 -10.63 13.48
CA ILE A 631 -32.67 -11.27 14.52
C ILE A 631 -32.71 -10.34 15.72
N LYS A 632 -33.16 -10.82 16.88
CA LYS A 632 -33.29 -10.02 18.10
C LYS A 632 -32.49 -10.65 19.22
N PHE A 633 -31.47 -9.96 19.72
CA PHE A 633 -30.76 -10.41 20.91
C PHE A 633 -31.59 -10.17 22.16
N THR A 634 -31.47 -11.05 23.15
CA THR A 634 -32.08 -10.81 24.47
C THR A 634 -31.28 -9.74 25.24
N ASP A 635 -31.97 -8.98 26.09
CA ASP A 635 -31.37 -7.99 26.98
C ASP A 635 -31.04 -8.55 28.38
N ASP A 636 -30.79 -9.86 28.51
CA ASP A 636 -30.35 -10.49 29.77
C ASP A 636 -28.90 -10.11 30.09
N VAL A 637 -28.74 -8.89 30.62
CA VAL A 637 -27.45 -8.31 30.97
C VAL A 637 -26.62 -9.25 31.84
N LYS A 638 -27.25 -9.91 32.82
CA LYS A 638 -26.53 -10.80 33.74
C LYS A 638 -25.95 -11.99 32.97
N TYR A 639 -26.75 -12.63 32.13
CA TYR A 639 -26.28 -13.74 31.29
C TYR A 639 -25.11 -13.30 30.40
N TRP A 640 -25.25 -12.17 29.70
CA TRP A 640 -24.23 -11.71 28.75
C TRP A 640 -22.93 -11.27 29.44
N GLN A 641 -22.98 -10.63 30.61
CA GLN A 641 -21.76 -10.31 31.39
C GLN A 641 -20.98 -11.59 31.78
N GLU A 642 -21.69 -12.70 32.01
CA GLU A 642 -21.10 -13.98 32.42
C GLU A 642 -20.66 -14.87 31.24
N ASN A 643 -21.34 -14.78 30.09
CA ASN A 643 -21.24 -15.78 29.01
C ASN A 643 -20.85 -15.24 27.64
N ALA A 644 -20.88 -13.93 27.42
CA ALA A 644 -20.46 -13.34 26.15
C ALA A 644 -18.97 -13.58 25.90
N TRP A 645 -18.57 -13.53 24.63
CA TRP A 645 -17.14 -13.59 24.32
C TRP A 645 -16.49 -12.25 24.61
N TYR A 646 -15.25 -12.30 25.10
CA TYR A 646 -14.48 -11.14 25.48
C TYR A 646 -13.40 -10.84 24.44
N HIS A 647 -13.24 -9.56 24.10
CA HIS A 647 -12.12 -9.05 23.32
C HIS A 647 -11.31 -8.07 24.18
N PRO A 648 -9.97 -8.23 24.28
CA PRO A 648 -9.15 -7.44 25.21
C PRO A 648 -9.08 -5.95 24.85
N PHE A 649 -9.11 -5.62 23.56
CA PHE A 649 -9.10 -4.22 23.13
C PHE A 649 -10.32 -3.47 23.66
N GLN A 650 -10.07 -2.48 24.51
CA GLN A 650 -11.09 -1.62 25.13
C GLN A 650 -12.20 -2.40 25.87
N LYS A 651 -11.85 -3.57 26.43
CA LYS A 651 -12.69 -4.38 27.32
C LYS A 651 -14.11 -4.60 26.79
N SER A 652 -14.23 -5.03 25.54
CA SER A 652 -15.52 -5.25 24.88
C SER A 652 -15.96 -6.70 24.97
N ILE A 653 -17.27 -6.93 25.07
CA ILE A 653 -17.87 -8.26 24.90
C ILE A 653 -18.67 -8.30 23.60
N MET A 654 -19.14 -9.47 23.19
CA MET A 654 -19.97 -9.59 21.97
C MET A 654 -21.00 -10.71 22.05
N PHE A 655 -22.06 -10.58 21.25
CA PHE A 655 -23.12 -11.58 21.20
C PHE A 655 -22.70 -12.85 20.45
N TRP A 656 -21.92 -12.70 19.38
CA TRP A 656 -21.54 -13.79 18.49
C TRP A 656 -20.22 -13.56 17.77
N LYS A 657 -19.58 -14.66 17.35
CA LYS A 657 -18.25 -14.70 16.73
C LYS A 657 -18.38 -15.22 15.31
N TRP A 658 -18.27 -14.37 14.30
CA TRP A 658 -18.22 -14.81 12.90
C TRP A 658 -16.76 -14.99 12.46
N GLY A 659 -16.48 -16.01 11.66
CA GLY A 659 -15.13 -16.23 11.12
C GLY A 659 -15.09 -17.27 10.01
N GLY A 660 -14.16 -17.13 9.07
CA GLY A 660 -14.07 -18.00 7.89
C GLY A 660 -13.95 -17.23 6.57
N LYS A 661 -14.39 -17.83 5.46
CA LYS A 661 -14.31 -17.21 4.14
C LYS A 661 -15.62 -17.23 3.36
N ASP A 662 -15.80 -16.24 2.49
CA ASP A 662 -16.93 -16.14 1.56
C ASP A 662 -18.28 -16.13 2.30
N ILE A 663 -18.43 -15.14 3.19
CA ILE A 663 -19.64 -14.94 4.00
C ILE A 663 -20.43 -13.79 3.38
N LYS A 664 -21.67 -14.06 2.98
CA LYS A 664 -22.59 -13.04 2.49
C LYS A 664 -23.81 -12.90 3.39
N ILE A 665 -24.11 -11.69 3.83
CA ILE A 665 -25.30 -11.37 4.61
C ILE A 665 -26.07 -10.30 3.83
N TYR A 666 -27.31 -10.59 3.46
CA TYR A 666 -28.08 -9.68 2.61
C TYR A 666 -29.57 -9.76 2.86
N GLY A 667 -30.29 -8.69 2.52
CA GLY A 667 -31.75 -8.58 2.59
C GLY A 667 -32.15 -7.21 3.15
N ASP A 668 -33.43 -7.05 3.49
CA ASP A 668 -33.98 -5.82 4.07
C ASP A 668 -34.47 -6.04 5.52
N GLY A 669 -33.90 -7.05 6.18
CA GLY A 669 -34.20 -7.43 7.55
C GLY A 669 -33.32 -6.73 8.58
N VAL A 670 -33.61 -6.99 9.85
CA VAL A 670 -33.07 -6.24 11.00
C VAL A 670 -32.21 -7.15 11.89
N ILE A 671 -31.11 -6.61 12.41
CA ILE A 671 -30.38 -7.17 13.55
C ILE A 671 -30.54 -6.19 14.72
N GLU A 672 -31.29 -6.58 15.74
CA GLU A 672 -31.72 -5.76 16.89
C GLU A 672 -30.96 -6.17 18.16
N GLY A 673 -30.24 -5.22 18.77
CA GLY A 673 -29.36 -5.44 19.91
C GLY A 673 -29.98 -5.18 21.30
N GLN A 674 -31.18 -4.61 21.35
CA GLN A 674 -31.89 -4.17 22.56
C GLN A 674 -31.07 -3.22 23.45
N GLY A 675 -30.38 -2.25 22.83
CA GLY A 675 -29.40 -1.37 23.47
C GLY A 675 -29.92 -0.51 24.61
N GLN A 676 -31.21 -0.16 24.67
CA GLN A 676 -31.72 0.80 25.66
C GLN A 676 -31.40 0.44 27.11
N ARG A 677 -31.57 -0.83 27.48
CA ARG A 677 -31.27 -1.28 28.84
C ARG A 677 -29.78 -1.11 29.16
N TRP A 678 -28.93 -1.45 28.21
CA TRP A 678 -27.48 -1.32 28.31
C TRP A 678 -27.04 0.14 28.46
N TRP A 679 -27.64 1.05 27.70
CA TRP A 679 -27.34 2.49 27.78
C TRP A 679 -27.74 3.07 29.15
N ASN A 680 -28.94 2.73 29.65
CA ASN A 680 -29.42 3.16 30.97
C ASN A 680 -28.45 2.75 32.09
N GLU A 681 -28.05 1.48 32.11
CA GLU A 681 -27.20 0.92 33.16
C GLU A 681 -25.77 1.46 33.05
N PHE A 682 -25.23 1.60 31.84
CA PHE A 682 -23.88 2.15 31.61
C PHE A 682 -23.76 3.61 32.05
N GLU A 683 -24.78 4.43 31.78
CA GLU A 683 -24.80 5.84 32.23
C GLU A 683 -24.92 5.96 33.75
N SER A 684 -25.70 5.09 34.40
CA SER A 684 -25.81 5.06 35.87
C SER A 684 -24.55 4.55 36.59
N GLY A 685 -23.64 3.89 35.86
CA GLY A 685 -22.42 3.27 36.36
C GLY A 685 -21.17 4.12 36.12
N THR A 686 -20.23 3.58 35.31
CA THR A 686 -18.91 4.18 35.06
C THR A 686 -18.91 5.27 33.98
N GLY A 687 -19.91 5.26 33.09
CA GLY A 687 -20.12 6.26 32.04
C GLY A 687 -19.05 6.36 30.95
N SER A 688 -17.99 5.53 31.00
CA SER A 688 -16.86 5.52 30.06
C SER A 688 -16.27 4.13 29.88
N ILE A 689 -16.09 3.71 28.62
CA ILE A 689 -15.52 2.39 28.25
C ILE A 689 -14.04 2.28 28.62
N LEU A 690 -13.34 3.42 28.67
CA LEU A 690 -11.92 3.52 29.01
C LEU A 690 -11.67 3.67 30.52
N ASN A 691 -12.72 3.74 31.35
CA ASN A 691 -12.54 3.79 32.80
C ASN A 691 -11.88 2.47 33.27
N PRO A 692 -10.72 2.53 33.97
CA PRO A 692 -10.04 1.34 34.48
C PRO A 692 -10.93 0.46 35.38
N ASP A 693 -11.86 1.08 36.12
CA ASP A 693 -12.80 0.41 37.03
C ASP A 693 -14.10 -0.04 36.34
N ASN A 694 -14.22 0.11 35.02
CA ASN A 694 -15.39 -0.37 34.30
C ASN A 694 -15.51 -1.90 34.42
N LYS A 695 -16.60 -2.35 35.06
CA LYS A 695 -17.00 -3.76 35.17
C LYS A 695 -18.27 -4.07 34.37
N TYR A 696 -18.79 -3.08 33.64
CA TYR A 696 -20.00 -3.20 32.83
C TYR A 696 -19.62 -3.18 31.36
N TYR A 697 -19.30 -4.35 30.81
CA TYR A 697 -18.96 -4.50 29.40
C TYR A 697 -20.23 -4.66 28.58
N ARG A 698 -20.31 -4.00 27.42
CA ARG A 698 -21.50 -4.02 26.56
C ARG A 698 -21.20 -4.83 25.30
N PRO A 699 -22.16 -5.64 24.81
CA PRO A 699 -21.94 -6.47 23.65
C PRO A 699 -21.93 -5.66 22.36
N ILE A 700 -20.94 -5.94 21.51
CA ILE A 700 -20.88 -5.51 20.11
C ILE A 700 -21.93 -6.28 19.32
N LEU A 701 -22.69 -5.58 18.48
CA LEU A 701 -23.83 -6.16 17.74
C LEU A 701 -23.38 -7.17 16.69
N PHE A 702 -22.37 -6.82 15.88
CA PHE A 702 -21.78 -7.70 14.88
C PHE A 702 -20.26 -7.72 15.01
N TYR A 703 -19.72 -8.91 15.33
CA TYR A 703 -18.28 -9.13 15.47
C TYR A 703 -17.83 -10.23 14.52
N ALA A 704 -16.80 -9.93 13.73
CA ALA A 704 -16.15 -10.90 12.85
C ALA A 704 -14.64 -10.87 13.06
N GLU A 705 -14.05 -12.06 13.14
CA GLU A 705 -12.61 -12.25 13.28
C GLU A 705 -12.11 -13.27 12.26
N ASN A 706 -10.85 -13.14 11.82
CA ASN A 706 -10.23 -14.08 10.89
C ASN A 706 -11.10 -14.35 9.65
N THR A 707 -11.69 -13.28 9.11
CA THR A 707 -12.66 -13.37 8.02
C THR A 707 -12.06 -12.89 6.71
N THR A 708 -12.26 -13.64 5.63
CA THR A 708 -11.89 -13.21 4.26
C THR A 708 -13.13 -13.19 3.37
N ASN A 709 -13.36 -12.10 2.63
CA ASN A 709 -14.53 -11.95 1.75
C ASN A 709 -15.85 -11.94 2.55
N LEU A 710 -16.05 -10.90 3.36
CA LEU A 710 -17.32 -10.61 4.02
C LEU A 710 -18.09 -9.56 3.20
N ASP A 711 -19.30 -9.89 2.75
CA ASP A 711 -20.19 -8.99 2.01
C ASP A 711 -21.52 -8.83 2.77
N VAL A 712 -21.74 -7.65 3.34
CA VAL A 712 -22.96 -7.29 4.07
C VAL A 712 -23.71 -6.22 3.27
N SER A 713 -24.97 -6.50 2.92
CA SER A 713 -25.76 -5.56 2.12
C SER A 713 -27.22 -5.45 2.51
N GLY A 714 -27.77 -4.24 2.42
CA GLY A 714 -29.19 -3.97 2.59
C GLY A 714 -29.73 -4.03 4.02
N ILE A 715 -29.08 -4.75 4.95
CA ILE A 715 -29.67 -4.96 6.29
C ILE A 715 -29.68 -3.69 7.17
N HIS A 716 -30.51 -3.71 8.22
CA HIS A 716 -30.58 -2.67 9.24
C HIS A 716 -30.03 -3.18 10.59
N LEU A 717 -28.97 -2.55 11.07
CA LEU A 717 -28.41 -2.72 12.41
C LEU A 717 -29.11 -1.76 13.37
N LYS A 718 -29.84 -2.28 14.35
CA LYS A 718 -30.72 -1.50 15.20
C LYS A 718 -30.36 -1.64 16.68
N ASP A 719 -30.25 -0.49 17.32
CA ASP A 719 -30.09 -0.28 18.75
C ASP A 719 -29.00 -1.18 19.36
N SER A 720 -27.79 -1.09 18.80
CA SER A 720 -26.62 -1.78 19.34
C SER A 720 -26.30 -1.34 20.78
N PRO A 721 -26.02 -2.26 21.72
CA PRO A 721 -25.59 -1.91 23.08
C PRO A 721 -24.27 -1.14 23.14
N CYS A 722 -23.37 -1.41 22.19
CA CYS A 722 -22.05 -0.80 22.01
C CYS A 722 -21.80 -0.60 20.50
N TRP A 723 -20.60 -0.87 19.99
CA TRP A 723 -20.29 -0.80 18.56
C TRP A 723 -21.21 -1.69 17.73
N ASN A 724 -21.66 -1.17 16.59
CA ASN A 724 -22.47 -1.94 15.65
C ASN A 724 -21.64 -3.01 14.96
N ASN A 725 -20.47 -2.65 14.44
CA ASN A 725 -19.55 -3.58 13.78
C ASN A 725 -18.14 -3.46 14.35
N PHE A 726 -17.52 -4.61 14.63
CA PHE A 726 -16.09 -4.72 14.90
C PHE A 726 -15.49 -5.88 14.12
N ILE A 727 -14.61 -5.52 13.18
CA ILE A 727 -13.99 -6.45 12.24
C ILE A 727 -12.50 -6.54 12.55
N VAL A 728 -12.05 -7.75 12.88
CA VAL A 728 -10.70 -7.99 13.43
C VAL A 728 -9.94 -9.00 12.61
N SER A 729 -8.65 -8.77 12.34
CA SER A 729 -7.76 -9.74 11.68
C SER A 729 -8.35 -10.29 10.37
N SER A 730 -8.92 -9.39 9.55
CA SER A 730 -9.79 -9.76 8.44
C SER A 730 -9.41 -9.06 7.14
N LYS A 731 -9.92 -9.55 6.01
CA LYS A 731 -9.59 -9.02 4.69
C LYS A 731 -10.76 -9.04 3.72
N ASN A 732 -10.83 -8.04 2.85
CA ASN A 732 -11.86 -7.91 1.81
C ASN A 732 -13.26 -7.88 2.41
N ILE A 733 -13.57 -6.74 3.02
CA ILE A 733 -14.79 -6.50 3.77
C ILE A 733 -15.61 -5.46 3.02
N LYS A 734 -16.87 -5.77 2.73
CA LYS A 734 -17.78 -4.91 1.98
C LYS A 734 -19.08 -4.69 2.75
N TYR A 735 -19.44 -3.42 2.90
CA TYR A 735 -20.72 -2.98 3.44
C TYR A 735 -21.40 -2.09 2.40
N THR A 736 -22.62 -2.41 2.01
CA THR A 736 -23.32 -1.69 0.94
C THR A 736 -24.81 -1.54 1.20
N ASP A 737 -25.36 -0.34 1.09
CA ASP A 737 -26.79 -0.07 1.34
C ASP A 737 -27.22 -0.45 2.78
N VAL A 738 -26.29 -0.40 3.73
CA VAL A 738 -26.51 -0.77 5.13
C VAL A 738 -27.03 0.43 5.92
N ILE A 739 -27.92 0.15 6.88
CA ILE A 739 -28.48 1.15 7.80
C ILE A 739 -28.02 0.81 9.21
N ALA A 740 -27.61 1.80 9.99
CA ALA A 740 -27.37 1.67 11.42
C ALA A 740 -28.08 2.76 12.21
N THR A 741 -28.85 2.37 13.23
CA THR A 741 -29.51 3.30 14.14
C THR A 741 -29.31 2.92 15.59
N ALA A 742 -29.07 3.90 16.46
CA ALA A 742 -29.11 3.73 17.91
C ALA A 742 -29.90 4.90 18.50
N LEU A 743 -31.19 4.69 18.76
CA LEU A 743 -32.12 5.76 19.12
C LEU A 743 -32.70 5.50 20.50
N SER A 744 -32.30 6.31 21.48
CA SER A 744 -32.86 6.17 22.82
C SER A 744 -34.33 6.54 22.88
N ASN A 745 -35.12 5.74 23.60
CA ASN A 745 -36.49 6.07 23.97
C ASN A 745 -36.59 6.99 25.21
N ASN A 746 -35.44 7.40 25.76
CA ASN A 746 -35.33 8.36 26.85
C ASN A 746 -34.35 9.46 26.45
N GLY A 747 -34.84 10.68 26.22
CA GLY A 747 -34.01 11.81 25.79
C GLY A 747 -32.93 12.25 26.78
N SER A 748 -32.93 11.72 28.01
CA SER A 748 -31.84 11.93 28.99
C SER A 748 -30.75 10.87 28.92
N ILE A 749 -30.92 9.82 28.10
CA ILE A 749 -29.98 8.72 27.95
C ILE A 749 -29.33 8.75 26.58
N ILE A 750 -28.01 8.73 26.56
CA ILE A 750 -27.22 8.78 25.34
C ILE A 750 -26.77 7.36 24.96
N PRO A 751 -26.95 6.90 23.71
CA PRO A 751 -26.49 5.60 23.25
C PRO A 751 -24.97 5.58 23.00
N LYS A 752 -24.19 5.83 24.05
CA LYS A 752 -22.73 6.03 23.98
C LYS A 752 -22.00 4.88 23.29
N ASN A 753 -20.94 5.17 22.55
CA ASN A 753 -20.07 4.17 21.91
C ASN A 753 -20.85 3.26 20.96
N THR A 754 -21.79 3.82 20.20
CA THR A 754 -22.55 3.08 19.19
C THR A 754 -21.96 3.21 17.79
N ASP A 755 -20.63 3.28 17.69
CA ASP A 755 -19.85 3.37 16.46
C ASP A 755 -20.43 2.48 15.36
N PHE A 756 -20.52 2.98 14.12
CA PHE A 756 -21.02 2.14 13.04
C PHE A 756 -20.02 1.05 12.65
N MET A 757 -18.77 1.43 12.40
CA MET A 757 -17.75 0.50 11.92
C MET A 757 -16.40 0.71 12.60
N ASN A 758 -15.90 -0.34 13.24
CA ASN A 758 -14.55 -0.43 13.78
C ASN A 758 -13.77 -1.53 13.06
N THR A 759 -12.51 -1.25 12.69
CA THR A 759 -11.62 -2.24 12.07
C THR A 759 -10.31 -2.33 12.82
N MET A 760 -9.76 -3.53 12.98
CA MET A 760 -8.46 -3.77 13.60
C MET A 760 -7.72 -4.87 12.86
N ASN A 761 -6.42 -4.72 12.62
CA ASN A 761 -5.63 -5.71 11.88
C ASN A 761 -6.31 -6.12 10.55
N THR A 762 -6.91 -5.16 9.85
CA THR A 762 -7.85 -5.44 8.75
C THR A 762 -7.43 -4.73 7.46
N SER A 763 -7.53 -5.40 6.31
CA SER A 763 -7.15 -4.82 5.02
C SER A 763 -8.24 -4.94 3.96
N THR A 764 -8.31 -3.96 3.05
CA THR A 764 -9.30 -3.91 1.97
C THR A 764 -10.73 -3.85 2.52
N VAL A 765 -11.15 -2.64 2.90
CA VAL A 765 -12.51 -2.37 3.40
C VAL A 765 -13.20 -1.40 2.46
N ARG A 766 -14.43 -1.73 2.05
CA ARG A 766 -15.29 -0.92 1.16
C ARG A 766 -16.63 -0.66 1.84
N ILE A 767 -16.95 0.60 2.09
CA ILE A 767 -18.23 1.04 2.66
C ILE A 767 -18.89 1.97 1.66
N GLU A 768 -20.06 1.59 1.16
CA GLU A 768 -20.73 2.33 0.08
C GLU A 768 -22.21 2.52 0.38
N ARG A 769 -22.71 3.75 0.23
CA ARG A 769 -24.13 4.10 0.40
C ARG A 769 -24.66 3.59 1.74
N THR A 770 -24.23 4.23 2.83
CA THR A 770 -24.62 3.83 4.19
C THR A 770 -25.35 4.96 4.90
N TRP A 771 -26.40 4.62 5.65
CA TRP A 771 -27.10 5.53 6.55
C TRP A 771 -26.76 5.22 8.00
N VAL A 772 -26.28 6.21 8.75
CA VAL A 772 -25.84 6.05 10.14
C VAL A 772 -26.46 7.14 11.00
N ASN A 773 -27.25 6.73 12.00
CA ASN A 773 -27.88 7.62 12.98
C ASN A 773 -27.68 7.06 14.39
N ILE A 774 -26.56 7.40 15.02
CA ILE A 774 -26.02 6.79 16.25
C ILE A 774 -25.44 7.88 17.16
N ASP A 775 -24.68 7.46 18.19
CA ASP A 775 -23.90 8.34 19.06
C ASP A 775 -22.51 7.72 19.33
N ASP A 776 -21.60 7.86 18.34
CA ASP A 776 -20.12 7.84 18.41
C ASP A 776 -19.54 7.91 16.97
N ASP A 777 -18.33 7.43 16.72
CA ASP A 777 -17.65 7.44 15.42
C ASP A 777 -18.47 6.77 14.28
N CYS A 778 -18.54 7.42 13.10
CA CYS A 778 -19.18 6.85 11.91
C CYS A 778 -18.31 5.76 11.27
N PHE A 779 -17.00 5.97 11.21
CA PHE A 779 -16.02 4.95 10.86
C PHE A 779 -14.77 5.19 11.69
N SER A 780 -14.28 4.14 12.34
CA SER A 780 -13.18 4.21 13.30
C SER A 780 -12.13 3.12 13.04
N PRO A 781 -11.23 3.32 12.07
CA PRO A 781 -10.06 2.47 11.91
C PRO A 781 -9.21 2.46 13.18
N LYS A 782 -9.12 1.30 13.84
CA LYS A 782 -8.21 1.01 14.95
C LYS A 782 -6.87 0.49 14.38
N PRO A 783 -5.87 0.19 15.24
CA PRO A 783 -4.54 -0.21 14.80
C PRO A 783 -4.49 -1.25 13.68
N ASN A 784 -3.52 -1.07 12.79
CA ASN A 784 -3.14 -1.96 11.70
C ASN A 784 -4.25 -2.17 10.65
N SER A 785 -4.86 -1.07 10.21
CA SER A 785 -5.88 -1.07 9.16
C SER A 785 -5.38 -0.41 7.87
N SER A 786 -5.60 -1.02 6.70
CA SER A 786 -5.16 -0.43 5.42
C SER A 786 -6.04 -0.74 4.21
N ASP A 787 -5.89 0.05 3.14
CA ASP A 787 -6.72 -0.04 1.92
C ASP A 787 -8.21 0.13 2.27
N LEU A 788 -8.54 1.30 2.82
CA LEU A 788 -9.89 1.62 3.32
C LEU A 788 -10.54 2.63 2.36
N TYR A 789 -11.72 2.31 1.86
CA TYR A 789 -12.48 3.19 0.98
C TYR A 789 -13.91 3.33 1.45
N VAL A 790 -14.32 4.59 1.60
CA VAL A 790 -15.70 4.97 1.93
C VAL A 790 -16.19 5.89 0.83
N ASN A 791 -17.36 5.58 0.28
CA ASN A 791 -18.00 6.45 -0.70
C ASN A 791 -19.50 6.54 -0.44
N THR A 792 -20.01 7.76 -0.26
CA THR A 792 -21.43 8.03 -0.01
C THR A 792 -21.88 7.53 1.35
N MET A 793 -21.75 8.37 2.37
CA MET A 793 -22.17 8.06 3.73
C MET A 793 -22.92 9.23 4.37
N TYR A 794 -24.04 8.93 5.01
CA TYR A 794 -24.87 9.90 5.74
C TYR A 794 -24.75 9.61 7.23
N CYS A 795 -24.02 10.45 7.94
CA CYS A 795 -23.74 10.27 9.36
C CYS A 795 -24.46 11.36 10.15
N ASN A 796 -25.36 10.96 11.02
CA ASN A 796 -26.06 11.83 11.94
C ASN A 796 -25.76 11.50 13.40
N GLY A 797 -25.50 12.52 14.21
CA GLY A 797 -25.26 12.37 15.64
C GLY A 797 -23.91 11.76 15.99
N THR A 798 -23.01 11.60 15.01
CA THR A 798 -21.75 10.86 15.16
C THR A 798 -20.59 11.74 15.63
N HIS A 799 -19.45 11.14 15.99
CA HIS A 799 -18.21 11.83 16.34
C HIS A 799 -17.25 12.06 15.17
N GLY A 800 -17.69 11.76 13.94
CA GLY A 800 -16.87 11.95 12.74
C GLY A 800 -16.53 10.67 11.99
N GLN A 801 -15.92 10.87 10.82
CA GLN A 801 -15.04 9.90 10.19
C GLN A 801 -13.70 9.97 10.95
N SER A 802 -13.49 9.05 11.89
CA SER A 802 -12.69 9.31 13.08
C SER A 802 -11.66 8.20 13.28
N MET A 803 -10.46 8.41 12.74
CA MET A 803 -9.37 7.45 12.80
C MET A 803 -8.81 7.34 14.22
N GLY A 804 -8.72 6.10 14.69
CA GLY A 804 -8.16 5.75 15.97
C GLY A 804 -9.21 5.56 17.08
N SER A 805 -8.84 5.77 18.34
CA SER A 805 -7.54 6.26 18.76
C SER A 805 -6.41 5.27 18.52
N LEU A 806 -5.25 5.78 18.10
CA LEU A 806 -4.04 5.00 17.80
C LEU A 806 -2.93 5.29 18.81
N GLY A 807 -2.03 4.33 19.04
CA GLY A 807 -0.93 4.48 20.01
C GLY A 807 -1.37 4.33 21.47
N GLN A 808 -2.53 3.72 21.74
CA GLN A 808 -3.08 3.67 23.10
C GLN A 808 -2.24 2.83 24.08
N TYR A 809 -1.61 1.76 23.62
CA TYR A 809 -0.99 0.76 24.49
C TYR A 809 0.52 0.73 24.29
N ASN A 810 1.27 0.82 25.39
CA ASN A 810 2.73 0.71 25.40
C ASN A 810 3.23 -0.54 24.66
N GLY A 811 4.27 -0.37 23.86
CA GLY A 811 4.90 -1.44 23.08
C GLY A 811 4.12 -1.88 21.83
N GLU A 812 2.89 -1.39 21.62
CA GLU A 812 2.11 -1.70 20.42
C GLU A 812 2.40 -0.72 19.29
N VAL A 813 2.56 -1.25 18.07
CA VAL A 813 2.65 -0.45 16.85
C VAL A 813 1.26 -0.33 16.21
N SER A 814 0.82 0.91 16.01
CA SER A 814 -0.50 1.27 15.51
C SER A 814 -0.43 1.94 14.15
N ASN A 815 -0.57 1.16 13.06
CA ASN A 815 -0.48 1.73 11.71
C ASN A 815 -1.85 1.85 11.03
N VAL A 816 -2.14 2.99 10.41
CA VAL A 816 -3.31 3.16 9.53
C VAL A 816 -2.88 3.86 8.25
N TYR A 817 -3.14 3.25 7.10
CA TYR A 817 -2.70 3.84 5.83
C TYR A 817 -3.48 3.42 4.59
N ASP A 818 -3.32 4.17 3.49
CA ASP A 818 -4.07 3.99 2.25
C ASP A 818 -5.57 4.10 2.49
N VAL A 819 -6.00 5.30 2.90
CA VAL A 819 -7.41 5.57 3.24
C VAL A 819 -7.97 6.66 2.36
N HIS A 820 -9.13 6.41 1.76
CA HIS A 820 -9.83 7.38 0.94
C HIS A 820 -11.32 7.40 1.30
N ILE A 821 -11.75 8.49 1.92
CA ILE A 821 -13.11 8.70 2.39
C ILE A 821 -13.70 9.86 1.61
N GLU A 822 -14.73 9.58 0.80
CA GLU A 822 -15.32 10.60 -0.06
C GLU A 822 -16.86 10.62 -0.04
N ASN A 823 -17.42 11.80 -0.35
CA ASN A 823 -18.85 12.04 -0.47
C ASN A 823 -19.59 11.74 0.84
N VAL A 824 -19.29 12.53 1.87
CA VAL A 824 -19.78 12.30 3.23
C VAL A 824 -20.61 13.49 3.71
N TRP A 825 -21.80 13.20 4.26
CA TRP A 825 -22.66 14.19 4.90
C TRP A 825 -22.61 13.97 6.41
N MET A 826 -22.04 14.91 7.13
CA MET A 826 -21.84 14.88 8.58
C MET A 826 -22.80 15.86 9.25
N MET A 827 -23.75 15.35 10.04
CA MET A 827 -24.87 16.12 10.57
C MET A 827 -24.99 15.96 12.09
N ASN A 828 -25.23 17.06 12.78
CA ASN A 828 -25.61 17.10 14.20
C ASN A 828 -24.73 16.29 15.17
N GLY A 829 -23.45 16.14 14.84
CA GLY A 829 -22.50 15.38 15.63
C GLY A 829 -21.65 16.25 16.56
N ASP A 830 -21.02 15.60 17.52
CA ASP A 830 -20.06 16.21 18.43
C ASP A 830 -18.62 16.03 17.88
N TYR A 831 -17.68 16.89 18.28
CA TYR A 831 -16.29 16.92 17.78
C TYR A 831 -16.14 17.36 16.33
N SER A 832 -16.00 16.46 15.34
CA SER A 832 -15.64 16.91 13.99
C SER A 832 -16.15 16.04 12.85
N ALA A 833 -16.23 16.60 11.65
CA ALA A 833 -16.62 15.86 10.46
C ALA A 833 -15.54 14.83 10.05
N ALA A 834 -14.29 15.27 9.96
CA ALA A 834 -13.11 14.42 9.78
C ALA A 834 -12.21 14.50 11.01
N ARG A 835 -11.71 13.35 11.49
CA ARG A 835 -10.97 13.26 12.74
C ARG A 835 -9.80 12.27 12.70
N ILE A 836 -8.66 12.66 13.25
CA ILE A 836 -7.51 11.78 13.52
C ILE A 836 -7.12 11.94 14.99
N LYS A 837 -7.00 10.81 15.71
CA LYS A 837 -6.83 10.75 17.16
C LYS A 837 -5.64 9.86 17.52
N VAL A 838 -4.58 10.43 18.06
CA VAL A 838 -3.40 9.66 18.51
C VAL A 838 -3.05 9.97 19.96
N TRP A 839 -2.72 8.93 20.73
CA TRP A 839 -2.41 9.03 22.15
C TRP A 839 -1.00 9.60 22.39
N ALA A 840 -0.86 10.31 23.50
CA ALA A 840 0.40 10.77 24.09
C ALA A 840 0.49 10.27 25.54
N GLY A 841 1.63 10.42 26.22
CA GLY A 841 1.85 9.94 27.59
C GLY A 841 2.92 8.86 27.70
N GLU A 842 3.40 8.63 28.93
CA GLU A 842 4.55 7.76 29.24
C GLU A 842 4.36 6.30 28.78
N GLU A 843 3.14 5.76 28.87
CA GLU A 843 2.82 4.37 28.52
C GLU A 843 2.02 4.25 27.20
N THR A 844 2.49 4.91 26.14
CA THR A 844 1.85 4.88 24.82
C THR A 844 2.62 4.08 23.77
N GLY A 845 1.90 3.64 22.75
CA GLY A 845 2.44 2.94 21.59
C GLY A 845 2.90 3.91 20.50
N THR A 846 3.57 3.37 19.49
CA THR A 846 4.09 4.12 18.34
C THR A 846 3.39 3.69 17.05
N GLY A 847 3.77 4.25 15.91
CA GLY A 847 3.24 3.87 14.60
C GLY A 847 3.00 5.09 13.72
N PHE A 848 2.14 4.93 12.70
CA PHE A 848 1.85 6.01 11.77
C PHE A 848 0.42 6.04 11.24
N VAL A 849 -0.02 7.24 10.87
CA VAL A 849 -1.15 7.50 9.98
C VAL A 849 -0.57 8.06 8.67
N ASN A 850 -0.78 7.36 7.55
CA ASN A 850 -0.17 7.75 6.28
C ASN A 850 -1.10 7.61 5.08
N ASN A 851 -1.01 8.53 4.11
CA ASN A 851 -1.76 8.48 2.86
C ASN A 851 -3.28 8.38 3.10
N VAL A 852 -3.83 9.44 3.70
CA VAL A 852 -5.24 9.54 4.05
C VAL A 852 -5.86 10.72 3.33
N THR A 853 -6.92 10.49 2.57
CA THR A 853 -7.70 11.53 1.91
C THR A 853 -9.13 11.55 2.44
N PHE A 854 -9.54 12.72 2.93
CA PHE A 854 -10.94 13.06 3.21
C PHE A 854 -11.41 14.02 2.13
N LYS A 855 -12.43 13.67 1.36
CA LYS A 855 -12.84 14.44 0.18
C LYS A 855 -14.35 14.64 0.08
N ASN A 856 -14.80 15.82 -0.37
CA ASN A 856 -16.21 16.13 -0.60
C ASN A 856 -17.06 15.92 0.68
N PHE A 857 -16.73 16.69 1.72
CA PHE A 857 -17.46 16.66 2.99
C PHE A 857 -18.48 17.81 3.05
N TRP A 858 -19.72 17.46 3.37
CA TRP A 858 -20.74 18.42 3.76
C TRP A 858 -20.93 18.39 5.27
N VAL A 859 -20.57 19.49 5.92
CA VAL A 859 -20.59 19.66 7.38
C VAL A 859 -21.85 20.43 7.78
N ALA A 860 -22.67 19.86 8.66
CA ALA A 860 -23.85 20.54 9.19
C ALA A 860 -23.91 20.34 10.70
N ARG A 861 -23.54 21.39 11.44
CA ARG A 861 -23.58 21.41 12.91
C ARG A 861 -22.73 20.30 13.55
N MET A 862 -21.54 20.08 13.01
CA MET A 862 -20.43 19.42 13.71
C MET A 862 -19.66 20.47 14.51
N ASP A 863 -18.99 20.12 15.61
CA ASP A 863 -18.29 21.15 16.38
C ASP A 863 -17.08 21.75 15.63
N TYR A 864 -16.41 20.94 14.81
CA TYR A 864 -15.38 21.31 13.84
C TYR A 864 -15.62 20.62 12.48
N GLY A 865 -15.08 21.19 11.41
CA GLY A 865 -14.94 20.49 10.13
C GLY A 865 -13.81 19.45 10.17
N ILE A 866 -12.63 19.87 10.65
CA ILE A 866 -11.43 19.02 10.73
C ILE A 866 -10.89 19.05 12.16
N PHE A 867 -10.52 17.88 12.68
CA PHE A 867 -9.87 17.76 13.99
C PHE A 867 -8.75 16.72 13.96
N LEU A 868 -7.52 17.17 14.05
CA LEU A 868 -6.34 16.31 14.22
C LEU A 868 -5.80 16.56 15.62
N ASP A 869 -5.66 15.50 16.41
CA ASP A 869 -5.29 15.58 17.81
C ASP A 869 -4.23 14.54 18.17
N SER A 870 -3.03 15.05 18.48
CA SER A 870 -1.89 14.28 18.97
C SER A 870 -1.75 14.24 20.49
N CYS A 871 -2.77 14.68 21.24
CA CYS A 871 -2.83 14.63 22.70
C CYS A 871 -4.17 14.01 23.13
N TYR A 872 -4.53 12.89 22.51
CA TYR A 872 -5.89 12.38 22.60
C TYR A 872 -6.31 11.92 24.00
N PHE A 873 -7.60 12.17 24.30
CA PHE A 873 -8.35 11.86 25.52
C PHE A 873 -8.27 12.94 26.61
N ASN A 874 -8.12 12.58 27.88
CA ASN A 874 -8.08 13.49 29.03
C ASN A 874 -6.65 13.60 29.59
N ILE A 875 -5.68 13.84 28.70
CA ILE A 875 -4.28 14.00 29.07
C ILE A 875 -4.01 15.49 29.22
N SER A 876 -3.35 15.90 30.31
CA SER A 876 -3.06 17.32 30.50
C SER A 876 -2.04 17.79 29.45
N ALA A 877 -2.11 19.07 29.09
CA ALA A 877 -1.10 19.65 28.20
C ALA A 877 0.32 19.50 28.77
N GLU A 878 0.48 19.55 30.09
CA GLU A 878 1.77 19.33 30.76
C GLU A 878 2.30 17.91 30.52
N GLU A 879 1.43 16.90 30.64
CA GLU A 879 1.76 15.50 30.39
C GLU A 879 2.07 15.27 28.90
N CYS A 880 1.26 15.80 27.99
CA CYS A 880 1.53 15.71 26.54
C CYS A 880 2.81 16.44 26.13
N ASN A 881 3.19 17.52 26.80
CA ASN A 881 4.44 18.21 26.52
C ASN A 881 5.66 17.46 27.09
N ALA A 882 5.51 16.78 28.23
CA ALA A 882 6.55 15.95 28.81
C ALA A 882 6.73 14.62 28.05
N HIS A 883 5.62 14.07 27.57
CA HIS A 883 5.52 12.78 26.89
C HIS A 883 4.66 12.91 25.62
N PRO A 884 5.17 13.59 24.58
CA PRO A 884 4.43 13.79 23.33
C PRO A 884 4.17 12.47 22.61
N SER A 885 3.17 12.46 21.72
CA SER A 885 2.80 11.25 20.98
C SER A 885 3.94 10.78 20.07
N GLY A 886 4.28 9.48 20.15
CA GLY A 886 5.22 8.83 19.23
C GLY A 886 4.61 8.41 17.88
N MET A 887 3.39 8.87 17.57
CA MET A 887 2.69 8.54 16.34
C MET A 887 3.02 9.53 15.22
N GLN A 888 3.48 9.02 14.08
CA GLN A 888 3.75 9.83 12.89
C GLN A 888 2.47 10.09 12.09
N ILE A 889 2.32 11.26 11.50
CA ILE A 889 1.14 11.64 10.70
C ILE A 889 1.61 12.27 9.39
N THR A 890 1.52 11.54 8.28
CA THR A 890 2.06 12.02 6.99
C THR A 890 1.08 11.84 5.83
N ASN A 891 1.19 12.70 4.82
CA ASN A 891 0.39 12.61 3.58
C ASN A 891 -1.12 12.56 3.87
N ILE A 892 -1.61 13.58 4.58
CA ILE A 892 -3.02 13.71 4.95
C ILE A 892 -3.64 14.82 4.12
N HIS A 893 -4.73 14.55 3.43
CA HIS A 893 -5.36 15.47 2.49
C HIS A 893 -6.82 15.67 2.86
N PHE A 894 -7.17 16.91 3.21
CA PHE A 894 -8.55 17.35 3.42
C PHE A 894 -8.99 18.19 2.22
N GLU A 895 -9.85 17.65 1.37
CA GLU A 895 -10.24 18.26 0.10
C GLU A 895 -11.74 18.56 0.04
N ASN A 896 -12.10 19.79 -0.34
CA ASN A 896 -13.47 20.19 -0.64
C ASN A 896 -14.44 19.95 0.54
N PHE A 897 -14.27 20.75 1.59
CA PHE A 897 -15.17 20.77 2.75
C PHE A 897 -16.07 21.99 2.66
N THR A 898 -17.36 21.81 2.90
CA THR A 898 -18.35 22.90 2.82
C THR A 898 -19.36 22.74 3.95
N GLY A 899 -20.09 23.82 4.27
CA GLY A 899 -21.16 23.78 5.28
C GLY A 899 -20.81 24.60 6.51
N TYR A 900 -21.28 24.21 7.70
CA TYR A 900 -21.17 25.05 8.91
C TYR A 900 -20.98 24.26 10.21
N THR A 901 -20.25 24.83 11.17
CA THR A 901 -20.04 24.25 12.50
C THR A 901 -21.18 24.53 13.48
N SER A 902 -21.15 23.92 14.66
CA SER A 902 -22.17 24.06 15.70
C SER A 902 -22.12 25.38 16.48
N GLY A 903 -21.01 26.12 16.38
CA GLY A 903 -20.77 27.35 17.15
C GLY A 903 -20.35 27.13 18.62
N VAL A 904 -20.21 25.87 19.08
CA VAL A 904 -19.78 25.57 20.46
C VAL A 904 -18.32 26.00 20.74
N TYR A 905 -17.50 26.02 19.68
CA TYR A 905 -16.14 26.58 19.66
C TYR A 905 -16.07 27.95 18.96
N GLY A 906 -17.21 28.65 18.91
CA GLY A 906 -17.34 29.98 18.35
C GLY A 906 -16.98 30.04 16.87
N ASN A 907 -16.01 30.89 16.53
CA ASN A 907 -15.55 31.08 15.16
C ASN A 907 -14.52 30.04 14.71
N ALA A 908 -14.00 29.20 15.61
CA ALA A 908 -13.06 28.16 15.24
C ALA A 908 -13.78 27.04 14.47
N VAL A 909 -13.31 26.74 13.26
CA VAL A 909 -13.93 25.76 12.35
C VAL A 909 -13.07 24.53 12.10
N ALA A 910 -11.79 24.57 12.45
CA ALA A 910 -10.91 23.41 12.44
C ALA A 910 -9.82 23.54 13.52
N ARG A 911 -9.33 22.40 14.01
CA ARG A 911 -8.17 22.30 14.90
C ARG A 911 -7.24 21.19 14.42
N LEU A 912 -5.98 21.51 14.18
CA LEU A 912 -4.97 20.52 13.81
C LEU A 912 -3.76 20.66 14.74
N SER A 913 -3.57 19.69 15.62
CA SER A 913 -2.48 19.68 16.60
C SER A 913 -1.63 18.45 16.38
N CYS A 914 -0.44 18.65 15.82
CA CYS A 914 0.54 17.60 15.65
C CYS A 914 1.42 17.41 16.88
N SER A 915 2.08 16.26 16.96
CA SER A 915 2.97 15.92 18.08
C SER A 915 4.16 16.89 18.13
N ALA A 916 4.59 17.23 19.35
CA ALA A 916 5.80 18.00 19.60
C ALA A 916 7.06 17.13 19.69
N ALA A 917 6.94 15.80 19.56
CA ALA A 917 8.08 14.89 19.63
C ALA A 917 9.01 15.12 18.42
N GLU A 918 10.32 15.25 18.67
CA GLU A 918 11.32 15.53 17.63
C GLU A 918 11.41 14.43 16.56
N ASP A 919 11.04 13.20 16.91
CA ASP A 919 11.06 11.98 16.09
C ASP A 919 9.70 11.64 15.46
N ALA A 920 8.60 12.24 15.92
CA ALA A 920 7.26 12.02 15.36
C ALA A 920 7.01 13.00 14.19
N VAL A 921 7.25 12.53 12.96
CA VAL A 921 7.06 13.34 11.75
C VAL A 921 5.57 13.66 11.55
N CYS A 922 5.23 14.95 11.51
CA CYS A 922 3.97 15.46 10.99
C CYS A 922 4.20 16.29 9.72
N ALA A 923 3.99 15.70 8.54
CA ALA A 923 4.38 16.32 7.27
C ALA A 923 3.39 16.06 6.13
N ASN A 924 3.32 16.99 5.17
CA ASN A 924 2.41 16.90 4.03
C ASN A 924 0.94 16.71 4.45
N VAL A 925 0.53 17.48 5.47
CA VAL A 925 -0.88 17.63 5.83
C VAL A 925 -1.41 18.83 5.06
N THR A 926 -2.35 18.62 4.15
CA THR A 926 -2.90 19.68 3.29
C THR A 926 -4.40 19.80 3.46
N VAL A 927 -4.86 21.04 3.36
CA VAL A 927 -6.26 21.46 3.43
C VAL A 927 -6.52 22.29 2.18
N LYS A 928 -7.44 21.82 1.33
CA LYS A 928 -7.74 22.44 0.05
C LYS A 928 -9.25 22.60 -0.11
N ASP A 929 -9.66 23.76 -0.63
CA ASP A 929 -11.07 24.09 -0.88
C ASP A 929 -11.93 23.95 0.41
N PHE A 930 -11.43 24.50 1.52
CA PHE A 930 -12.07 24.44 2.83
C PHE A 930 -12.98 25.66 3.06
N ASN A 931 -14.27 25.47 2.79
CA ASN A 931 -15.32 26.48 2.86
C ASN A 931 -16.35 26.18 3.97
N VAL A 932 -15.86 25.79 5.15
CA VAL A 932 -16.69 25.60 6.35
C VAL A 932 -16.81 26.92 7.09
N ARG A 933 -18.04 27.34 7.37
CA ARG A 933 -18.35 28.63 8.01
C ARG A 933 -18.78 28.45 9.47
N THR A 934 -18.55 29.49 10.27
CA THR A 934 -19.11 29.58 11.62
C THR A 934 -20.49 30.24 11.59
N PRO A 935 -21.45 29.78 12.41
CA PRO A 935 -22.70 30.51 12.59
C PRO A 935 -22.57 31.75 13.51
N CYS A 936 -21.44 31.99 14.15
CA CYS A 936 -21.34 33.00 15.21
C CYS A 936 -21.06 34.44 14.73
N GLY A 937 -21.17 34.68 13.43
CA GLY A 937 -21.13 36.02 12.84
C GLY A 937 -19.74 36.64 12.67
N GLY A 938 -18.67 35.90 13.00
CA GLY A 938 -17.30 36.28 12.67
C GLY A 938 -16.71 35.46 11.52
N GLU A 939 -15.45 35.74 11.19
CA GLU A 939 -14.72 35.00 10.17
C GLU A 939 -14.33 33.59 10.68
N PRO A 940 -14.38 32.55 9.83
CA PRO A 940 -13.92 31.22 10.21
C PRO A 940 -12.42 31.19 10.53
N VAL A 941 -12.05 30.59 11.65
CA VAL A 941 -10.65 30.46 12.09
C VAL A 941 -10.20 29.00 12.09
N VAL A 942 -9.06 28.73 11.47
CA VAL A 942 -8.36 27.43 11.54
C VAL A 942 -7.24 27.53 12.56
N ILE A 943 -7.24 26.63 13.53
CA ILE A 943 -6.23 26.59 14.59
C ILE A 943 -5.25 25.46 14.31
N CYS A 944 -3.96 25.77 14.31
CA CYS A 944 -2.90 24.80 14.02
C CYS A 944 -1.72 24.92 14.96
N ASP A 945 -1.24 23.78 15.46
CA ASP A 945 -0.07 23.67 16.31
C ASP A 945 0.82 22.50 15.83
N GLY A 946 2.14 22.71 15.81
CA GLY A 946 3.11 21.64 15.46
C GLY A 946 3.09 21.18 14.00
N MET A 947 2.51 21.98 13.08
CA MET A 947 2.44 21.64 11.65
C MET A 947 3.76 21.92 10.93
N HIS A 948 4.24 20.99 10.08
CA HIS A 948 5.39 21.23 9.21
C HIS A 948 4.96 21.55 7.77
N GLY A 949 5.42 22.70 7.27
CA GLY A 949 5.13 23.17 5.91
C GLY A 949 3.83 23.97 5.81
N ASP A 950 3.55 24.48 4.62
CA ASP A 950 2.28 25.14 4.31
C ASP A 950 1.18 24.09 4.16
N ILE A 951 0.10 24.26 4.94
CA ILE A 951 -1.05 23.36 4.93
C ILE A 951 -2.09 23.77 3.88
N GLY A 952 -1.93 24.89 3.16
CA GLY A 952 -2.83 25.34 2.10
C GLY A 952 -4.00 26.23 2.53
N VAL A 953 -4.10 26.54 3.83
CA VAL A 953 -5.03 27.52 4.40
C VAL A 953 -4.32 28.35 5.48
N ASP A 954 -4.75 29.60 5.66
CA ASP A 954 -4.29 30.41 6.77
C ASP A 954 -4.72 29.79 8.10
N CYS A 955 -3.79 29.66 9.03
CA CYS A 955 -4.04 29.12 10.34
C CYS A 955 -3.27 29.86 11.43
N VAL A 956 -3.83 29.86 12.64
CA VAL A 956 -3.24 30.54 13.80
C VAL A 956 -2.89 29.55 14.92
N PRO A 957 -1.82 29.81 15.70
CA PRO A 957 -1.51 29.03 16.90
C PRO A 957 -2.65 29.06 17.91
N TYR A 958 -2.84 27.98 18.67
CA TYR A 958 -3.93 27.90 19.65
C TYR A 958 -3.85 28.96 20.76
N ASP A 959 -2.64 29.37 21.14
CA ASP A 959 -2.40 30.38 22.18
C ASP A 959 -2.43 31.82 21.66
N SER A 960 -2.66 32.04 20.36
CA SER A 960 -2.79 33.37 19.77
C SER A 960 -4.03 34.12 20.27
N ASP A 961 -3.98 35.46 20.26
CA ASP A 961 -5.13 36.28 20.61
C ASP A 961 -6.32 36.04 19.66
N GLU A 962 -6.04 35.78 18.38
CA GLU A 962 -7.05 35.46 17.38
C GLU A 962 -7.78 34.15 17.69
N ALA A 963 -7.05 33.07 17.99
CA ALA A 963 -7.64 31.79 18.41
C ALA A 963 -8.47 31.95 19.69
N LYS A 964 -7.97 32.68 20.69
CA LYS A 964 -8.68 32.94 21.96
C LYS A 964 -9.98 33.73 21.74
N VAL A 965 -9.96 34.74 20.86
CA VAL A 965 -11.16 35.50 20.49
C VAL A 965 -12.15 34.61 19.75
N ALA A 966 -11.69 33.83 18.78
CA ALA A 966 -12.52 32.93 18.00
C ALA A 966 -13.23 31.89 18.88
N LEU A 967 -12.50 31.24 19.79
CA LEU A 967 -13.02 30.23 20.73
C LEU A 967 -13.99 30.82 21.77
N LYS A 968 -13.84 32.11 22.12
CA LYS A 968 -14.76 32.82 23.03
C LYS A 968 -16.05 33.28 22.34
N ALA A 969 -16.05 33.46 21.02
CA ALA A 969 -17.19 33.94 20.24
C ALA A 969 -18.28 32.85 20.05
N LYS A 970 -18.66 32.17 21.13
CA LYS A 970 -19.60 31.04 21.10
C LYS A 970 -21.02 31.49 20.80
N CYS A 971 -21.74 30.66 20.06
CA CYS A 971 -23.15 30.85 19.75
C CYS A 971 -23.87 29.51 19.69
N THR A 972 -25.17 29.53 19.42
CA THR A 972 -25.99 28.32 19.34
C THR A 972 -26.69 28.27 17.99
N THR A 973 -26.61 27.13 17.31
CA THR A 973 -27.37 26.86 16.08
C THR A 973 -28.41 25.76 16.28
N PRO A 974 -29.61 25.91 15.69
CA PRO A 974 -30.58 24.83 15.60
C PRO A 974 -29.98 23.59 14.93
N MET A 975 -30.49 22.41 15.28
CA MET A 975 -30.14 21.17 14.59
C MET A 975 -30.45 21.27 13.09
N ALA A 976 -29.59 20.65 12.27
CA ALA A 976 -29.89 20.42 10.87
C ALA A 976 -31.14 19.55 10.78
N ALA A 977 -32.11 19.99 9.97
CA ALA A 977 -33.41 19.35 9.84
C ALA A 977 -33.29 17.99 9.14
N ILE A 978 -33.31 16.94 9.94
CA ILE A 978 -33.45 15.54 9.57
C ILE A 978 -34.64 14.98 10.37
N ASP A 979 -35.38 14.02 9.83
CA ASP A 979 -36.52 13.47 10.57
C ASP A 979 -35.97 12.51 11.64
N THR A 980 -36.00 12.96 12.90
CA THR A 980 -35.43 12.25 14.05
C THR A 980 -36.47 11.84 15.08
N ASP A 981 -37.77 11.91 14.76
CA ASP A 981 -38.82 11.51 15.70
C ASP A 981 -39.50 10.21 15.26
N PRO A 982 -38.86 9.04 15.47
CA PRO A 982 -39.51 7.74 15.22
C PRO A 982 -40.70 7.49 16.17
N TRP A 983 -40.94 8.36 17.17
CA TRP A 983 -41.96 8.19 18.20
C TRP A 983 -43.13 9.19 18.10
N GLY A 984 -43.04 10.19 17.22
CA GLY A 984 -44.10 11.17 16.92
C GLY A 984 -44.52 12.10 18.06
N ASN A 985 -43.70 12.24 19.11
CA ASN A 985 -44.10 12.86 20.37
C ASN A 985 -43.34 14.15 20.72
N GLY A 986 -42.40 14.62 19.87
CA GLY A 986 -41.65 15.85 20.14
C GLY A 986 -40.76 15.79 21.39
N LEU A 987 -40.40 14.58 21.85
CA LEU A 987 -39.73 14.33 23.14
C LEU A 987 -38.20 14.44 23.10
N ILE A 988 -37.59 14.77 21.96
CA ILE A 988 -36.12 14.71 21.81
C ILE A 988 -35.56 16.09 21.44
N GLU A 989 -35.47 16.99 22.43
CA GLU A 989 -34.32 17.88 22.47
C GLU A 989 -33.15 17.05 23.03
N LYS A 990 -32.24 16.58 22.18
CA LYS A 990 -30.98 15.98 22.63
C LYS A 990 -30.30 16.98 23.58
N LYS A 991 -30.27 16.72 24.89
CA LYS A 991 -29.30 17.38 25.77
C LYS A 991 -27.93 16.89 25.34
N LYS A 992 -27.12 17.77 24.75
CA LYS A 992 -25.69 17.49 24.49
C LYS A 992 -25.04 17.03 25.81
N GLY A 993 -24.42 15.85 25.76
CA GLY A 993 -23.60 15.35 26.86
C GLY A 993 -22.47 16.33 27.13
N ALA A 994 -22.35 16.74 28.39
CA ALA A 994 -21.23 17.53 28.85
C ALA A 994 -19.94 16.70 28.79
N PHE A 995 -19.21 16.77 27.68
CA PHE A 995 -17.78 16.54 27.66
C PHE A 995 -17.12 17.74 26.98
N HIS A 996 -16.86 18.75 27.81
CA HIS A 996 -15.89 19.80 27.53
C HIS A 996 -14.50 19.17 27.45
N PRO A 997 -13.72 19.36 26.37
CA PRO A 997 -12.29 19.40 26.53
C PRO A 997 -11.96 20.69 27.30
N GLN A 998 -11.26 20.53 28.41
CA GLN A 998 -10.28 21.54 28.82
C GLN A 998 -9.15 21.53 27.82
#